data_AF-A0A7X9DW23-F1
#
_entry.id   AF-A0A7X9DW23-F1
#
_cell.length_a   1.000
_cell.length_b   1.000
_cell.length_c   1.000
_cell.angle_alpha   90.00
_cell.angle_beta   90.00
_cell.angle_gamma   90.00
#
_symmetry.space_group_name_H-M   'P 1'
#
loop_
_entity.id
_entity.type
_entity.pdbx_description
1 polymer ?
#
loop_
_entity_poly.entity_id
_entity_poly.type
_entity_poly.pdbx_seq_one_letter_code
_entity_poly.pdbx_strand_id
1 'polypeptide(L)'
;MRPEAALGLGCLGSPLDSASLRVRYLDAARALGSAGLALLALFSLEPGSVFGGAGGLRWPGWVAAAVELGALCTIGFFWLRRAGSVRGMLTGLFGFNLCLFLPALSDDPLLAGAAMVWNLLLLIRHLLRESADPPESEAGSEADAHIERVAPALIHLALACLAAALVGLGFRPHSGLGGMLVLLGLNLAALPFSLLRQWRSFRAGHASALLGPSLVVLAATLSFFQAPALALLCLSLSQLVTLGLLLIEQPVARGIFESFLKRPVLLAALSFAFLILLGALLLSFPVSARGDRPLLAIDALFTATSAVCVTGLSTIDVATALSPFGQGVLLFLIQVGGLGILVFSTFATLLLGGHPGLRVGQALSQSLELRGAKDAYRLAGFIGIFTFGIEALGALALGLVFARHGADAADAAWHGVFHSVSAFCNAGFALFSDNLVMLQRDPWGLLVISLLVVLGGIGFLVLAALASSLRRGAARHLSLHVKVVLVWTGALVAGGTFVFLLLEWNGVLQGLPLGDKLSNALLLSVSPRTAGFNALPMEGLRSASLLVIMLFMFVGASPGSAAGGIKTTTLAVLLGAVRASIRGDERVVLFGRQVPQDVVYRAVAISVLHLGISLVGLWGLLLTQPHAPAALAFETVSATGTVGLTLSVTPTLTASGKLLVVFLMFAGRVGPMSLALLLGRAREVRTLYPESRLMVG
;
A
#
# COMPACT_ATOMS: atom_id res chain seq x y z
N MET A 1 44.17 59.39 -2.10
CA MET A 1 43.11 60.25 -2.64
C MET A 1 41.78 59.48 -2.56
N ARG A 2 40.80 60.00 -1.82
CA ARG A 2 39.38 59.60 -1.97
C ARG A 2 38.69 60.71 -2.79
N PRO A 3 37.70 60.38 -3.64
CA PRO A 3 36.28 60.53 -3.24
C PRO A 3 35.42 59.39 -3.87
N GLU A 4 34.34 58.83 -3.32
CA GLU A 4 33.01 59.30 -2.88
C GLU A 4 31.96 58.45 -3.61
N ALA A 5 30.87 58.20 -2.90
CA ALA A 5 29.69 57.50 -3.38
C ALA A 5 28.86 58.40 -4.31
N ALA A 6 28.22 57.80 -5.32
CA ALA A 6 27.10 58.42 -6.03
C ALA A 6 25.99 57.40 -6.27
N LEU A 7 24.82 57.75 -5.73
CA LEU A 7 23.52 57.12 -5.84
C LEU A 7 23.11 56.93 -7.31
N GLY A 8 22.73 55.70 -7.67
CA GLY A 8 22.00 55.39 -8.90
C GLY A 8 20.51 55.23 -8.64
N LEU A 9 19.79 56.35 -8.53
CA LEU A 9 18.37 56.41 -8.85
C LEU A 9 18.22 56.11 -10.35
N GLY A 10 17.85 54.87 -10.67
CA GLY A 10 17.69 54.42 -12.05
C GLY A 10 16.72 53.24 -12.19
N CYS A 11 15.70 53.16 -11.34
CA CYS A 11 14.59 52.21 -11.52
C CYS A 11 13.47 52.88 -12.32
N LEU A 12 13.62 53.02 -13.63
CA LEU A 12 12.50 53.19 -14.56
C LEU A 12 12.89 52.70 -15.96
N GLY A 13 12.32 51.54 -16.33
CA GLY A 13 12.00 51.16 -17.70
C GLY A 13 13.16 50.77 -18.63
N SER A 14 13.49 49.47 -18.68
CA SER A 14 13.87 48.90 -19.98
C SER A 14 12.60 48.72 -20.83
N PRO A 15 12.64 49.01 -22.14
CA PRO A 15 11.49 48.80 -23.00
C PRO A 15 11.25 47.29 -23.10
N LEU A 16 10.26 46.79 -22.35
CA LEU A 16 9.74 45.45 -22.54
C LEU A 16 9.30 45.32 -23.99
N ASP A 17 9.95 44.39 -24.69
CA ASP A 17 9.72 44.11 -26.10
C ASP A 17 8.21 43.97 -26.36
N SER A 18 7.64 44.84 -27.21
CA SER A 18 6.20 45.02 -27.35
C SER A 18 5.47 43.74 -27.82
N ALA A 19 6.21 42.82 -28.45
CA ALA A 19 5.75 41.48 -28.80
C ALA A 19 5.58 40.60 -27.57
N SER A 20 6.53 40.61 -26.63
CA SER A 20 6.49 39.83 -25.38
C SER A 20 5.34 40.27 -24.47
N LEU A 21 5.02 41.57 -24.44
CA LEU A 21 3.89 42.11 -23.67
C LEU A 21 2.54 41.69 -24.27
N ARG A 22 2.35 41.77 -25.59
CA ARG A 22 1.10 41.31 -26.23
C ARG A 22 0.84 39.82 -25.99
N VAL A 23 1.89 39.02 -26.12
CA VAL A 23 1.85 37.57 -25.85
C VAL A 23 1.41 37.28 -24.42
N ARG A 24 1.98 38.02 -23.47
CA ARG A 24 1.62 37.99 -22.06
C ARG A 24 0.13 38.34 -21.90
N TYR A 25 -0.33 39.49 -22.39
CA TYR A 25 -1.71 39.95 -22.17
C TYR A 25 -2.75 38.96 -22.72
N LEU A 26 -2.43 38.29 -23.83
CA LEU A 26 -3.28 37.24 -24.40
C LEU A 26 -3.38 36.00 -23.50
N ASP A 27 -2.32 35.60 -22.81
CA ASP A 27 -2.35 34.42 -21.94
C ASP A 27 -3.05 34.72 -20.60
N ALA A 28 -2.92 35.93 -20.07
CA ALA A 28 -3.77 36.38 -18.96
C ALA A 28 -5.25 36.47 -19.35
N ALA A 29 -5.55 37.04 -20.52
CA ALA A 29 -6.92 37.11 -21.02
C ALA A 29 -7.55 35.73 -21.20
N ARG A 30 -6.76 34.73 -21.64
CA ARG A 30 -7.20 33.33 -21.76
C ARG A 30 -7.39 32.65 -20.40
N ALA A 31 -6.52 32.89 -19.44
CA ALA A 31 -6.67 32.35 -18.09
C ALA A 31 -7.89 32.94 -17.38
N LEU A 32 -8.06 34.27 -17.45
CA LEU A 32 -9.25 34.97 -16.96
C LEU A 32 -10.51 34.48 -17.69
N GLY A 33 -10.44 34.28 -19.00
CA GLY A 33 -11.52 33.70 -19.79
C GLY A 33 -11.85 32.26 -19.40
N SER A 34 -10.85 31.43 -19.06
CA SER A 34 -11.06 30.04 -18.63
C SER A 34 -11.74 29.94 -17.26
N ALA A 35 -11.29 30.73 -16.28
CA ALA A 35 -11.88 30.76 -14.95
C ALA A 35 -13.27 31.41 -14.97
N GLY A 36 -13.48 32.42 -15.83
CA GLY A 36 -14.80 32.98 -16.11
C GLY A 36 -15.76 31.97 -16.75
N LEU A 37 -15.31 31.20 -17.74
CA LEU A 37 -16.09 30.13 -18.36
C LEU A 37 -16.36 28.97 -17.39
N ALA A 38 -15.40 28.63 -16.52
CA ALA A 38 -15.60 27.64 -15.47
C ALA A 38 -16.67 28.11 -14.46
N LEU A 39 -16.62 29.37 -13.99
CA LEU A 39 -17.67 29.91 -13.13
C LEU A 39 -19.05 29.90 -13.81
N LEU A 40 -19.12 30.31 -15.08
CA LEU A 40 -20.38 30.27 -15.84
C LEU A 40 -20.90 28.85 -16.03
N ALA A 41 -20.02 27.88 -16.31
CA ALA A 41 -20.38 26.47 -16.39
C ALA A 41 -20.89 25.97 -15.04
N LEU A 42 -20.22 26.30 -13.94
CA LEU A 42 -20.59 25.90 -12.58
C LEU A 42 -21.96 26.45 -12.17
N PHE A 43 -22.29 27.69 -12.53
CA PHE A 43 -23.62 28.26 -12.27
C PHE A 43 -24.71 27.75 -13.22
N SER A 44 -24.34 27.21 -14.38
CA SER A 44 -25.29 26.69 -15.37
C SER A 44 -25.57 25.19 -15.22
N LEU A 45 -24.93 24.52 -14.26
CA LEU A 45 -25.24 23.13 -13.91
C LEU A 45 -26.66 23.00 -13.33
N GLU A 46 -27.23 21.80 -13.45
CA GLU A 46 -28.59 21.54 -12.94
C GLU A 46 -28.69 21.73 -11.41
N PRO A 47 -29.85 22.18 -10.87
CA PRO A 47 -30.07 22.35 -9.43
C PRO A 47 -29.85 21.10 -8.58
N GLY A 48 -30.01 19.91 -9.18
CA GLY A 48 -29.78 18.61 -8.53
C GLY A 48 -28.31 18.19 -8.44
N SER A 49 -27.40 18.91 -9.08
CA SER A 49 -26.00 18.53 -9.20
C SER A 49 -25.21 18.57 -7.89
N VAL A 50 -24.04 17.91 -7.87
CA VAL A 50 -23.11 17.91 -6.72
C VAL A 50 -22.73 19.33 -6.27
N PHE A 51 -22.65 20.28 -7.21
CA PHE A 51 -22.30 21.68 -6.95
C PHE A 51 -23.52 22.57 -6.69
N GLY A 52 -24.72 22.17 -7.13
CA GLY A 52 -25.92 22.99 -7.15
C GLY A 52 -25.91 23.99 -8.30
N GLY A 53 -27.07 24.21 -8.92
CA GLY A 53 -27.25 25.12 -10.06
C GLY A 53 -27.53 26.57 -9.67
N ALA A 54 -27.85 27.41 -10.66
CA ALA A 54 -28.15 28.84 -10.48
C ALA A 54 -29.21 29.16 -9.40
N GLY A 55 -30.11 28.21 -9.10
CA GLY A 55 -31.16 28.35 -8.08
C GLY A 55 -30.71 28.08 -6.62
N GLY A 56 -29.47 27.65 -6.38
CA GLY A 56 -28.95 27.40 -5.04
C GLY A 56 -27.71 26.51 -5.02
N LEU A 57 -26.53 27.12 -4.90
CA LEU A 57 -25.26 26.41 -4.79
C LEU A 57 -25.16 25.65 -3.47
N ARG A 58 -24.66 24.41 -3.55
CA ARG A 58 -24.33 23.58 -2.38
C ARG A 58 -22.92 23.92 -1.89
N TRP A 59 -22.57 23.45 -0.70
CA TRP A 59 -21.26 23.70 -0.08
C TRP A 59 -20.05 23.43 -1.02
N PRO A 60 -20.00 22.34 -1.79
CA PRO A 60 -18.93 22.12 -2.77
C PRO A 60 -18.89 23.16 -3.89
N GLY A 61 -20.05 23.63 -4.36
CA GLY A 61 -20.18 24.68 -5.38
C GLY A 61 -19.71 26.04 -4.87
N TRP A 62 -20.01 26.38 -3.61
CA TRP A 62 -19.50 27.60 -2.98
C TRP A 62 -17.98 27.60 -2.84
N VAL A 63 -17.40 26.48 -2.42
CA VAL A 63 -15.94 26.34 -2.30
C VAL A 63 -15.27 26.45 -3.68
N ALA A 64 -15.82 25.77 -4.68
CA ALA A 64 -15.32 25.84 -6.06
C ALA A 64 -15.40 27.26 -6.64
N ALA A 65 -16.54 27.93 -6.48
CA ALA A 65 -16.72 29.31 -6.93
C ALA A 65 -15.77 30.28 -6.22
N ALA A 66 -15.53 30.09 -4.92
CA ALA A 66 -14.57 30.89 -4.15
C ALA A 66 -13.12 30.68 -4.62
N VAL A 67 -12.74 29.45 -4.96
CA VAL A 67 -11.41 29.15 -5.52
C VAL A 67 -11.23 29.79 -6.90
N GLU A 68 -12.22 29.70 -7.80
CA GLU A 68 -12.14 30.31 -9.13
C GLU A 68 -12.18 31.84 -9.07
N LEU A 69 -13.00 32.44 -8.20
CA LEU A 69 -12.98 33.89 -7.95
C LEU A 69 -11.64 34.35 -7.35
N GLY A 70 -11.08 33.56 -6.42
CA GLY A 70 -9.76 33.78 -5.86
C GLY A 70 -8.67 33.70 -6.94
N ALA A 71 -8.76 32.75 -7.86
CA ALA A 71 -7.87 32.61 -9.01
C ALA A 71 -7.99 33.81 -9.97
N LEU A 72 -9.20 34.28 -10.27
CA LEU A 72 -9.44 35.49 -11.07
C LEU A 72 -8.80 36.74 -10.43
N CYS A 73 -9.01 36.94 -9.13
CA CYS A 73 -8.44 38.07 -8.40
C CYS A 73 -6.91 38.00 -8.31
N THR A 74 -6.35 36.82 -8.04
CA THR A 74 -4.90 36.64 -7.90
C THR A 74 -4.18 36.72 -9.25
N ILE A 75 -4.75 36.16 -10.32
CA ILE A 75 -4.23 36.33 -11.68
C ILE A 75 -4.35 37.80 -12.09
N GLY A 76 -5.49 38.46 -11.91
CA GLY A 76 -5.63 39.88 -12.21
C GLY A 76 -4.61 40.76 -11.45
N PHE A 77 -4.34 40.46 -10.18
CA PHE A 77 -3.48 41.26 -9.31
C PHE A 77 -1.97 41.00 -9.47
N PHE A 78 -1.54 39.72 -9.50
CA PHE A 78 -0.11 39.37 -9.55
C PHE A 78 0.47 39.43 -10.96
N TRP A 79 -0.36 39.29 -11.98
CA TRP A 79 0.08 39.27 -13.36
C TRP A 79 0.62 40.63 -13.83
N LEU A 80 0.18 41.73 -13.20
CA LEU A 80 0.72 43.09 -13.37
C LEU A 80 2.09 43.31 -12.68
N ARG A 81 2.53 42.42 -11.79
CA ARG A 81 3.70 42.67 -10.91
C ARG A 81 4.84 41.63 -10.98
N ARG A 82 4.58 40.33 -11.20
CA ARG A 82 5.63 39.28 -11.28
C ARG A 82 5.25 38.12 -12.21
N ALA A 83 5.69 38.16 -13.47
CA ALA A 83 5.31 37.19 -14.51
C ALA A 83 5.89 35.76 -14.36
N GLY A 84 6.91 35.54 -13.51
CA GLY A 84 7.55 34.23 -13.33
C GLY A 84 6.76 33.25 -12.47
N SER A 85 6.32 33.66 -11.27
CA SER A 85 5.55 32.81 -10.35
C SER A 85 4.14 32.50 -10.84
N VAL A 86 3.58 33.30 -11.74
CA VAL A 86 2.21 33.10 -12.23
C VAL A 86 2.12 31.94 -13.23
N ARG A 87 3.22 31.56 -13.90
CA ARG A 87 3.21 30.47 -14.91
C ARG A 87 2.79 29.12 -14.32
N GLY A 88 3.44 28.68 -13.22
CA GLY A 88 3.06 27.42 -12.55
C GLY A 88 1.64 27.46 -11.97
N MET A 89 1.15 28.64 -11.61
CA MET A 89 -0.21 28.84 -11.10
C MET A 89 -1.27 28.66 -12.20
N LEU A 90 -0.96 29.03 -13.45
CA LEU A 90 -1.84 28.85 -14.61
C LEU A 90 -2.01 27.36 -14.96
N THR A 91 -0.91 26.60 -14.97
CA THR A 91 -0.95 25.15 -15.21
C THR A 91 -1.77 24.44 -14.13
N GLY A 92 -1.57 24.85 -12.86
CA GLY A 92 -2.35 24.36 -11.73
C GLY A 92 -3.84 24.71 -11.83
N LEU A 93 -4.19 25.90 -12.28
CA LEU A 93 -5.58 26.34 -12.45
C LEU A 93 -6.30 25.57 -13.57
N PHE A 94 -5.68 25.39 -14.73
CA PHE A 94 -6.29 24.59 -15.81
C PHE A 94 -6.46 23.12 -15.41
N GLY A 95 -5.49 22.56 -14.67
CA GLY A 95 -5.59 21.21 -14.11
C GLY A 95 -6.68 21.09 -13.03
N PHE A 96 -6.81 22.10 -12.16
CA PHE A 96 -7.87 22.19 -11.16
C PHE A 96 -9.25 22.23 -11.83
N ASN A 97 -9.42 23.08 -12.85
CA ASN A 97 -10.67 23.19 -13.60
C ASN A 97 -11.06 21.89 -14.33
N LEU A 98 -10.07 21.14 -14.83
CA LEU A 98 -10.30 19.78 -15.36
C LEU A 98 -10.85 18.83 -14.29
N CYS A 99 -10.29 18.86 -13.07
CA CYS A 99 -10.76 18.02 -11.97
C CYS A 99 -12.07 18.53 -11.34
N LEU A 100 -12.37 19.82 -11.46
CA LEU A 100 -13.52 20.46 -10.84
C LEU A 100 -14.85 20.00 -11.46
N PHE A 101 -14.94 19.90 -12.79
CA PHE A 101 -16.16 19.47 -13.49
C PHE A 101 -16.35 17.96 -13.55
N LEU A 102 -15.41 17.22 -12.97
CA LEU A 102 -15.32 15.78 -13.05
C LEU A 102 -16.47 15.07 -12.29
N PRO A 103 -16.92 15.55 -11.11
CA PRO A 103 -18.17 15.11 -10.49
C PRO A 103 -19.43 15.57 -11.25
N ALA A 104 -19.36 16.69 -11.98
CA ALA A 104 -20.52 17.25 -12.70
C ALA A 104 -20.87 16.48 -14.00
N LEU A 105 -19.96 15.62 -14.49
CA LEU A 105 -20.20 14.71 -15.61
C LEU A 105 -21.32 13.70 -15.37
N SER A 106 -21.64 13.38 -14.10
CA SER A 106 -22.77 12.51 -13.78
C SER A 106 -24.12 13.19 -13.99
N ASP A 107 -24.14 14.53 -13.89
CA ASP A 107 -25.35 15.34 -13.81
C ASP A 107 -25.63 16.04 -15.16
N ASP A 108 -24.61 16.69 -15.76
CA ASP A 108 -24.71 17.33 -17.08
C ASP A 108 -23.43 17.08 -17.91
N PRO A 109 -23.38 15.98 -18.69
CA PRO A 109 -22.19 15.56 -19.40
C PRO A 109 -21.82 16.46 -20.59
N LEU A 110 -22.77 17.20 -21.16
CA LEU A 110 -22.52 18.10 -22.29
C LEU A 110 -21.81 19.36 -21.82
N LEU A 111 -22.34 20.00 -20.77
CA LEU A 111 -21.80 21.25 -20.26
C LEU A 111 -20.48 21.01 -19.50
N ALA A 112 -20.44 20.01 -18.61
CA ALA A 112 -19.23 19.65 -17.88
C ALA A 112 -18.14 19.13 -18.83
N GLY A 113 -18.52 18.30 -19.82
CA GLY A 113 -17.61 17.80 -20.84
C GLY A 113 -17.02 18.91 -21.71
N ALA A 114 -17.84 19.87 -22.15
CA ALA A 114 -17.36 21.01 -22.93
C ALA A 114 -16.39 21.90 -22.13
N ALA A 115 -16.69 22.16 -20.85
CA ALA A 115 -15.81 22.92 -19.96
C ALA A 115 -14.47 22.20 -19.74
N MET A 116 -14.48 20.87 -19.57
CA MET A 116 -13.26 20.07 -19.44
C MET A 116 -12.43 20.07 -20.73
N VAL A 117 -13.05 19.86 -21.90
CA VAL A 117 -12.35 19.89 -23.20
C VAL A 117 -11.75 21.27 -23.47
N TRP A 118 -12.45 22.35 -23.14
CA TRP A 118 -11.94 23.71 -23.28
C TRP A 118 -10.69 23.96 -22.41
N ASN A 119 -10.73 23.57 -21.14
CA ASN A 119 -9.57 23.67 -20.24
C ASN A 119 -8.41 22.77 -20.66
N LEU A 120 -8.70 21.59 -21.23
CA LEU A 120 -7.71 20.69 -21.81
C LEU A 120 -7.00 21.32 -23.02
N LEU A 121 -7.75 21.94 -23.93
CA LEU A 121 -7.19 22.62 -25.10
C LEU A 121 -6.31 23.81 -24.71
N LEU A 122 -6.73 24.59 -23.71
CA LEU A 122 -5.93 25.70 -23.18
C LEU A 122 -4.66 25.21 -22.48
N LEU A 123 -4.76 24.13 -21.71
CA LEU A 123 -3.60 23.48 -21.11
C LEU A 123 -2.63 23.02 -22.21
N ILE A 124 -3.06 22.18 -23.15
CA ILE A 124 -2.22 21.66 -24.25
C ILE A 124 -1.54 22.79 -25.04
N ARG A 125 -2.28 23.86 -25.37
CA ARG A 125 -1.73 25.02 -26.09
C ARG A 125 -0.67 25.75 -25.27
N HIS A 126 -0.89 25.91 -23.96
CA HIS A 126 0.11 26.49 -23.07
C HIS A 126 1.40 25.66 -23.10
N LEU A 127 1.28 24.32 -23.12
CA LEU A 127 2.44 23.41 -23.13
C LEU A 127 3.23 23.45 -24.43
N LEU A 128 2.52 23.48 -25.57
CA LEU A 128 3.13 23.58 -26.89
C LEU A 128 3.89 24.90 -27.11
N ARG A 129 3.49 25.94 -26.38
CA ARG A 129 4.15 27.25 -26.44
C ARG A 129 5.39 27.32 -25.56
N GLU A 130 5.35 26.77 -24.35
CA GLU A 130 6.52 26.68 -23.47
C GLU A 130 7.66 25.84 -24.08
N SER A 131 7.32 24.87 -24.93
CA SER A 131 8.32 24.12 -25.71
C SER A 131 9.01 24.93 -26.81
N ALA A 132 8.52 26.12 -27.17
CA ALA A 132 9.03 26.92 -28.30
C ALA A 132 9.98 28.06 -27.90
N ASP A 133 10.08 28.43 -26.61
CA ASP A 133 11.00 29.49 -26.15
C ASP A 133 12.45 28.95 -25.98
N PRO A 134 13.49 29.67 -26.42
CA PRO A 134 14.89 29.18 -26.34
C PRO A 134 15.44 29.21 -24.90
N PRO A 135 16.37 28.30 -24.54
CA PRO A 135 16.93 28.21 -23.19
C PRO A 135 17.87 29.40 -22.86
N GLU A 136 17.68 30.02 -21.70
CA GLU A 136 18.74 30.77 -21.02
C GLU A 136 19.64 29.74 -20.30
N SER A 137 20.76 29.37 -20.95
CA SER A 137 21.97 28.74 -20.43
C SER A 137 21.89 27.94 -19.10
N GLU A 138 22.10 26.62 -19.16
CA GLU A 138 23.25 25.94 -18.53
C GLU A 138 23.34 24.47 -18.99
N ALA A 139 24.56 23.92 -18.90
CA ALA A 139 25.04 22.71 -19.56
C ALA A 139 24.18 21.44 -19.38
N GLY A 140 23.43 21.09 -20.42
CA GLY A 140 22.77 19.81 -20.62
C GLY A 140 22.40 19.64 -22.10
N SER A 141 22.22 18.40 -22.58
CA SER A 141 21.74 18.15 -23.95
C SER A 141 20.44 18.93 -24.20
N GLU A 142 20.28 19.58 -25.35
CA GLU A 142 19.07 20.35 -25.70
C GLU A 142 17.77 19.52 -25.52
N ALA A 143 17.87 18.20 -25.65
CA ALA A 143 16.77 17.27 -25.41
C ALA A 143 16.37 17.19 -23.92
N ASP A 144 17.33 17.21 -22.99
CA ASP A 144 17.07 17.10 -21.54
C ASP A 144 16.42 18.38 -20.99
N ALA A 145 16.91 19.55 -21.44
CA ALA A 145 16.36 20.85 -21.05
C ALA A 145 14.93 21.10 -21.58
N HIS A 146 14.56 20.48 -22.71
CA HIS A 146 13.18 20.52 -23.21
C HIS A 146 12.27 19.57 -22.41
N ILE A 147 12.77 18.41 -21.99
CA ILE A 147 11.99 17.41 -21.23
C ILE A 147 11.67 17.90 -19.82
N GLU A 148 12.62 18.54 -19.13
CA GLU A 148 12.37 19.12 -17.79
C GLU A 148 11.30 20.21 -17.81
N ARG A 149 11.26 21.05 -18.86
CA ARG A 149 10.27 22.13 -19.01
C ARG A 149 8.83 21.62 -19.16
N VAL A 150 8.63 20.55 -19.92
CA VAL A 150 7.29 20.03 -20.23
C VAL A 150 6.81 19.01 -19.17
N ALA A 151 7.71 18.52 -18.31
CA ALA A 151 7.41 17.49 -17.32
C ALA A 151 6.32 17.84 -16.29
N PRO A 152 6.28 19.04 -15.67
CA PRO A 152 5.24 19.40 -14.70
C PRO A 152 3.85 19.33 -15.30
N ALA A 153 3.72 19.76 -16.55
CA ALA A 153 2.44 19.78 -17.22
C ALA A 153 1.98 18.40 -17.71
N LEU A 154 2.90 17.54 -18.15
CA LEU A 154 2.59 16.13 -18.42
C LEU A 154 2.15 15.40 -17.15
N ILE A 155 2.71 15.76 -15.99
CA ILE A 155 2.28 15.24 -14.68
C ILE A 155 0.84 15.67 -14.39
N HIS A 156 0.51 16.94 -14.57
CA HIS A 156 -0.85 17.44 -14.37
C HIS A 156 -1.86 16.84 -15.36
N LEU A 157 -1.49 16.69 -16.64
CA LEU A 157 -2.31 16.04 -17.65
C LEU A 157 -2.56 14.56 -17.32
N ALA A 158 -1.52 13.83 -16.93
CA ALA A 158 -1.62 12.43 -16.52
C ALA A 158 -2.47 12.28 -15.25
N LEU A 159 -2.30 13.16 -14.25
CA LEU A 159 -3.13 13.20 -13.04
C LEU A 159 -4.60 13.49 -13.35
N ALA A 160 -4.89 14.45 -14.23
CA ALA A 160 -6.25 14.78 -14.64
C ALA A 160 -6.89 13.62 -15.42
N CYS A 161 -6.15 12.96 -16.30
CA CYS A 161 -6.61 11.77 -17.03
C CYS A 161 -6.85 10.58 -16.09
N LEU A 162 -5.97 10.38 -15.10
CA LEU A 162 -6.10 9.35 -14.08
C LEU A 162 -7.33 9.62 -13.20
N ALA A 163 -7.53 10.85 -12.75
CA ALA A 163 -8.69 11.27 -11.99
C ALA A 163 -9.99 11.07 -12.80
N ALA A 164 -9.98 11.48 -14.07
CA ALA A 164 -11.06 11.26 -15.04
C ALA A 164 -11.41 9.77 -15.18
N ALA A 165 -10.40 8.91 -15.35
CA ALA A 165 -10.60 7.47 -15.46
C ALA A 165 -11.06 6.82 -14.15
N LEU A 166 -10.51 7.24 -13.00
CA LEU A 166 -10.90 6.76 -11.67
C LEU A 166 -12.37 7.08 -11.38
N VAL A 167 -12.85 8.26 -11.74
CA VAL A 167 -14.26 8.63 -11.56
C VAL A 167 -15.15 7.92 -12.57
N GLY A 168 -14.73 7.78 -13.83
CA GLY A 168 -15.46 7.02 -14.84
C GLY A 168 -15.66 5.55 -14.50
N LEU A 169 -14.62 4.91 -13.99
CA LEU A 169 -14.63 3.50 -13.58
C LEU A 169 -15.28 3.29 -12.22
N GLY A 170 -15.05 4.22 -11.28
CA GLY A 170 -15.47 4.11 -9.89
C GLY A 170 -16.92 4.49 -9.65
N PHE A 171 -17.39 5.60 -10.22
CA PHE A 171 -18.70 6.18 -9.92
C PHE A 171 -19.80 5.83 -10.93
N ARG A 172 -19.46 5.20 -12.07
CA ARG A 172 -20.40 4.82 -13.14
C ARG A 172 -21.39 5.96 -13.47
N PRO A 173 -20.99 6.97 -14.26
CA PRO A 173 -21.87 8.10 -14.57
C PRO A 173 -23.20 7.61 -15.14
N HIS A 174 -24.33 8.15 -14.66
CA HIS A 174 -25.69 7.77 -15.05
C HIS A 174 -26.00 7.97 -16.56
N SER A 175 -25.11 8.62 -17.30
CA SER A 175 -25.23 8.88 -18.75
C SER A 175 -24.83 7.70 -19.67
N GLY A 176 -24.61 6.50 -19.11
CA GLY A 176 -24.54 5.22 -19.84
C GLY A 176 -23.33 5.07 -20.77
N LEU A 177 -23.38 5.68 -21.95
CA LEU A 177 -22.35 5.59 -23.02
C LEU A 177 -21.67 6.94 -23.29
N GLY A 178 -22.39 8.07 -23.15
CA GLY A 178 -21.87 9.39 -23.49
C GLY A 178 -20.74 9.86 -22.58
N GLY A 179 -20.92 9.74 -21.25
CA GLY A 179 -19.88 10.06 -20.28
C GLY A 179 -18.64 9.18 -20.42
N MET A 180 -18.80 7.88 -20.70
CA MET A 180 -17.67 6.98 -20.94
C MET A 180 -16.89 7.33 -22.21
N LEU A 181 -17.56 7.72 -23.30
CA LEU A 181 -16.91 8.15 -24.54
C LEU A 181 -16.13 9.46 -24.37
N VAL A 182 -16.65 10.42 -23.60
CA VAL A 182 -15.95 11.67 -23.27
C VAL A 182 -14.69 11.39 -22.45
N LEU A 183 -14.79 10.53 -21.43
CA LEU A 183 -13.64 10.13 -20.60
C LEU A 183 -12.59 9.33 -21.38
N LEU A 184 -13.04 8.47 -22.30
CA LEU A 184 -12.18 7.72 -23.21
C LEU A 184 -11.45 8.67 -24.16
N GLY A 185 -12.18 9.63 -24.76
CA GLY A 185 -11.62 10.65 -25.64
C GLY A 185 -10.58 11.54 -24.94
N LEU A 186 -10.84 11.92 -23.69
CA LEU A 186 -9.91 12.72 -22.88
C LEU A 186 -8.61 11.96 -22.58
N ASN A 187 -8.70 10.67 -22.22
CA ASN A 187 -7.52 9.81 -22.02
C ASN A 187 -6.76 9.50 -23.32
N LEU A 188 -7.47 9.31 -24.43
CA LEU A 188 -6.87 9.11 -25.77
C LEU A 188 -6.16 10.36 -26.27
N ALA A 189 -6.67 11.56 -25.96
CA ALA A 189 -6.04 12.82 -26.34
C ALA A 189 -4.71 13.09 -25.62
N ALA A 190 -4.53 12.55 -24.40
CA ALA A 190 -3.29 12.68 -23.63
C ALA A 190 -2.19 11.68 -24.03
N LEU A 191 -2.58 10.58 -24.66
CA LEU A 191 -1.72 9.44 -25.04
C LEU A 191 -0.56 9.78 -26.00
N PRO A 192 -0.76 10.60 -27.06
CA PRO A 192 0.31 10.99 -27.97
C PRO A 192 1.46 11.70 -27.26
N PHE A 193 1.13 12.52 -26.26
CA PHE A 193 2.11 13.28 -25.48
C PHE A 193 2.94 12.38 -24.55
N SER A 194 2.29 11.39 -23.91
CA SER A 194 3.00 10.38 -23.10
C SER A 194 3.90 9.48 -23.96
N LEU A 195 3.45 9.06 -25.14
CA LEU A 195 4.21 8.19 -26.05
C LEU A 195 5.39 8.92 -26.70
N LEU A 196 5.20 10.17 -27.12
CA LEU A 196 6.27 10.99 -27.69
C LEU A 196 7.42 11.18 -26.70
N ARG A 197 7.11 11.37 -25.41
CA ARG A 197 8.13 11.46 -24.35
C ARG A 197 8.84 10.12 -24.13
N GLN A 198 8.10 9.02 -23.99
CA GLN A 198 8.71 7.70 -23.81
C GLN A 198 9.64 7.35 -24.98
N TRP A 199 9.25 7.70 -26.20
CA TRP A 199 10.07 7.54 -27.40
C TRP A 199 11.34 8.40 -27.41
N ARG A 200 11.26 9.66 -26.97
CA ARG A 200 12.43 10.52 -26.82
C ARG A 200 13.38 10.02 -25.71
N SER A 201 12.83 9.55 -24.58
CA SER A 201 13.60 8.94 -23.49
C SER A 201 14.33 7.66 -23.94
N PHE A 202 13.67 6.80 -24.72
CA PHE A 202 14.28 5.63 -25.37
C PHE A 202 15.45 6.02 -26.27
N ARG A 203 15.28 7.03 -27.13
CA ARG A 203 16.35 7.52 -28.01
C ARG A 203 17.53 8.11 -27.23
N ALA A 204 17.30 8.64 -26.03
CA ALA A 204 18.34 9.23 -25.18
C ALA A 204 19.17 8.19 -24.39
N GLY A 205 18.97 6.90 -24.60
CA GLY A 205 19.77 5.84 -23.97
C GLY A 205 19.42 5.54 -22.51
N HIS A 206 18.42 6.21 -21.95
CA HIS A 206 17.80 5.80 -20.69
C HIS A 206 16.99 4.51 -20.97
N ALA A 207 17.28 3.43 -20.24
CA ALA A 207 16.65 2.13 -20.43
C ALA A 207 15.12 2.22 -20.20
N SER A 208 14.35 2.48 -21.25
CA SER A 208 12.89 2.52 -21.18
C SER A 208 12.31 1.14 -21.44
N ALA A 209 12.44 0.29 -20.42
CA ALA A 209 11.72 -0.97 -20.28
C ALA A 209 10.18 -0.88 -20.45
N LEU A 210 9.62 0.31 -20.53
CA LEU A 210 8.18 0.58 -20.42
C LEU A 210 7.52 1.06 -21.72
N LEU A 211 8.27 1.22 -22.81
CA LEU A 211 7.71 1.60 -24.12
C LEU A 211 6.91 0.45 -24.77
N GLY A 212 7.34 -0.79 -24.55
CA GLY A 212 6.59 -1.98 -24.96
C GLY A 212 5.24 -2.10 -24.23
N PRO A 213 5.21 -2.06 -22.88
CA PRO A 213 3.98 -2.10 -22.09
C PRO A 213 2.96 -1.01 -22.44
N SER A 214 3.37 0.24 -22.67
CA SER A 214 2.45 1.31 -23.05
C SER A 214 1.88 1.15 -24.47
N LEU A 215 2.65 0.59 -25.41
CA LEU A 215 2.16 0.20 -26.74
C LEU A 215 1.23 -1.02 -26.70
N VAL A 216 1.50 -1.99 -25.82
CA VAL A 216 0.62 -3.14 -25.58
C VAL A 216 -0.69 -2.69 -24.94
N VAL A 217 -0.65 -1.75 -24.01
CA VAL A 217 -1.84 -1.15 -23.40
C VAL A 217 -2.64 -0.37 -24.44
N LEU A 218 -1.98 0.36 -25.35
CA LEU A 218 -2.65 1.03 -26.47
C LEU A 218 -3.32 0.01 -27.41
N ALA A 219 -2.63 -1.08 -27.76
CA ALA A 219 -3.18 -2.16 -28.59
C ALA A 219 -4.35 -2.88 -27.90
N ALA A 220 -4.27 -3.10 -26.58
CA ALA A 220 -5.35 -3.65 -25.77
C ALA A 220 -6.56 -2.71 -25.72
N THR A 221 -6.33 -1.40 -25.58
CA THR A 221 -7.39 -0.37 -25.59
C THR A 221 -8.15 -0.37 -26.92
N LEU A 222 -7.43 -0.52 -28.04
CA LEU A 222 -8.01 -0.65 -29.38
C LEU A 222 -8.76 -1.98 -29.57
N SER A 223 -8.29 -3.06 -28.94
CA SER A 223 -8.91 -4.39 -28.98
C SER A 223 -10.19 -4.49 -28.13
N PHE A 224 -10.29 -3.71 -27.05
CA PHE A 224 -11.45 -3.65 -26.16
C PHE A 224 -12.40 -2.48 -26.46
N PHE A 225 -12.42 -1.94 -27.69
CA PHE A 225 -13.30 -0.81 -28.05
C PHE A 225 -14.79 -1.11 -27.81
N GLN A 226 -15.20 -2.38 -27.85
CA GLN A 226 -16.57 -2.83 -27.53
C GLN A 226 -16.87 -2.89 -26.01
N ALA A 227 -15.86 -2.71 -25.14
CA ALA A 227 -15.96 -2.75 -23.69
C ALA A 227 -15.29 -1.49 -23.07
N PRO A 228 -15.99 -0.34 -23.05
CA PRO A 228 -15.40 0.97 -22.73
C PRO A 228 -14.80 1.06 -21.32
N ALA A 229 -15.29 0.29 -20.35
CA ALA A 229 -14.72 0.21 -19.01
C ALA A 229 -13.34 -0.50 -18.99
N LEU A 230 -13.17 -1.58 -19.75
CA LEU A 230 -11.88 -2.27 -19.88
C LEU A 230 -10.85 -1.38 -20.60
N ALA A 231 -11.29 -0.67 -21.65
CA ALA A 231 -10.46 0.29 -22.37
C ALA A 231 -10.01 1.45 -21.47
N LEU A 232 -10.92 2.04 -20.66
CA LEU A 232 -10.59 3.07 -19.67
C LEU A 232 -9.63 2.57 -18.59
N LEU A 233 -9.79 1.33 -18.11
CA LEU A 233 -8.90 0.73 -17.11
C LEU A 233 -7.49 0.53 -17.67
N CYS A 234 -7.37 -0.02 -18.89
CA CYS A 234 -6.10 -0.12 -19.60
C CYS A 234 -5.43 1.25 -19.75
N LEU A 235 -6.16 2.26 -20.22
CA LEU A 235 -5.66 3.63 -20.36
C LEU A 235 -5.18 4.21 -19.03
N SER A 236 -5.95 4.03 -17.95
CA SER A 236 -5.59 4.52 -16.61
C SER A 236 -4.29 3.89 -16.09
N LEU A 237 -4.08 2.59 -16.32
CA LEU A 237 -2.84 1.90 -15.94
C LEU A 237 -1.64 2.46 -16.72
N SER A 238 -1.79 2.73 -18.02
CA SER A 238 -0.77 3.39 -18.84
C SER A 238 -0.43 4.79 -18.32
N GLN A 239 -1.44 5.58 -17.97
CA GLN A 239 -1.25 6.93 -17.42
C GLN A 239 -0.60 6.88 -16.02
N LEU A 240 -0.94 5.89 -15.19
CA LEU A 240 -0.35 5.70 -13.86
C LEU A 240 1.13 5.32 -13.95
N VAL A 241 1.48 4.41 -14.87
CA VAL A 241 2.88 4.05 -15.16
C VAL A 241 3.66 5.26 -15.67
N THR A 242 3.06 6.02 -16.59
CA THR A 242 3.68 7.25 -17.12
C THR A 242 3.90 8.26 -15.99
N LEU A 243 2.88 8.55 -15.18
CA LEU A 243 2.97 9.43 -14.01
C LEU A 243 4.06 8.99 -13.03
N GLY A 244 4.16 7.69 -12.74
CA GLY A 244 5.22 7.14 -11.88
C GLY A 244 6.61 7.45 -12.41
N LEU A 245 6.83 7.28 -13.72
CA LEU A 245 8.10 7.62 -14.36
C LEU A 245 8.39 9.12 -14.33
N LEU A 246 7.37 9.94 -14.63
CA LEU A 246 7.47 11.40 -14.58
C LEU A 246 7.89 11.87 -13.20
N LEU A 247 7.32 11.29 -12.15
CA LEU A 247 7.63 11.64 -10.77
C LEU A 247 9.05 11.21 -10.37
N ILE A 248 9.53 10.04 -10.79
CA ILE A 248 10.89 9.56 -10.46
C ILE A 248 11.99 10.43 -11.10
N GLU A 249 11.70 11.05 -12.23
CA GLU A 249 12.64 11.92 -12.95
C GLU A 249 12.71 13.35 -12.39
N GLN A 250 11.74 13.80 -11.59
CA GLN A 250 11.71 15.17 -11.05
C GLN A 250 12.79 15.39 -9.98
N PRO A 251 13.54 16.51 -10.01
CA PRO A 251 14.61 16.79 -9.05
C PRO A 251 14.10 16.92 -7.60
N VAL A 252 12.87 17.43 -7.41
CA VAL A 252 12.23 17.52 -6.08
C VAL A 252 11.89 16.13 -5.55
N ALA A 253 11.34 15.25 -6.39
CA ALA A 253 11.03 13.88 -6.00
C ALA A 253 12.30 13.08 -5.72
N ARG A 254 13.37 13.28 -6.50
CA ARG A 254 14.71 12.72 -6.21
C ARG A 254 15.23 13.23 -4.86
N GLY A 255 15.16 14.52 -4.56
CA GLY A 255 15.59 15.07 -3.27
C GLY A 255 14.79 14.55 -2.07
N ILE A 256 13.48 14.38 -2.22
CA ILE A 256 12.59 13.78 -1.20
C ILE A 256 12.93 12.29 -1.04
N PHE A 257 13.03 11.55 -2.14
CA PHE A 257 13.38 10.12 -2.15
C PHE A 257 14.77 9.88 -1.54
N GLU A 258 15.76 10.72 -1.86
CA GLU A 258 17.10 10.69 -1.27
C GLU A 258 17.10 10.98 0.23
N SER A 259 16.28 11.93 0.67
CA SER A 259 16.10 12.25 2.08
C SER A 259 15.43 11.10 2.83
N PHE A 260 14.48 10.39 2.20
CA PHE A 260 13.83 9.21 2.76
C PHE A 260 14.74 7.98 2.80
N LEU A 261 15.59 7.77 1.79
CA LEU A 261 16.55 6.67 1.77
C LEU A 261 17.59 6.76 2.91
N LYS A 262 17.84 7.95 3.45
CA LYS A 262 18.69 8.13 4.65
C LYS A 262 18.01 7.65 5.94
N ARG A 263 16.71 7.41 5.95
CA ARG A 263 15.92 6.94 7.12
C ARG A 263 15.06 5.72 6.72
N PRO A 264 15.66 4.53 6.58
CA PRO A 264 14.98 3.35 6.03
C PRO A 264 13.72 2.93 6.82
N VAL A 265 13.74 3.11 8.15
CA VAL A 265 12.60 2.82 9.03
C VAL A 265 11.42 3.74 8.75
N LEU A 266 11.66 5.05 8.55
CA LEU A 266 10.62 6.02 8.23
C LEU A 266 10.06 5.79 6.82
N LEU A 267 10.94 5.48 5.87
CA LEU A 267 10.54 5.14 4.51
C LEU A 267 9.60 3.92 4.49
N ALA A 268 9.95 2.85 5.23
CA ALA A 268 9.08 1.68 5.36
C ALA A 268 7.71 2.05 5.96
N ALA A 269 7.68 2.76 7.09
CA ALA A 269 6.43 3.14 7.74
C ALA A 269 5.53 4.02 6.85
N LEU A 270 6.10 5.04 6.19
CA LEU A 270 5.35 5.91 5.28
C LEU A 270 4.89 5.19 4.01
N SER A 271 5.67 4.23 3.51
CA SER A 271 5.28 3.42 2.37
C SER A 271 4.04 2.56 2.68
N PHE A 272 3.99 1.96 3.88
CA PHE A 272 2.80 1.24 4.35
C PHE A 272 1.60 2.19 4.52
N ALA A 273 1.79 3.35 5.17
CA ALA A 273 0.73 4.33 5.36
C ALA A 273 0.16 4.83 4.02
N PHE A 274 1.03 5.11 3.04
CA PHE A 274 0.61 5.48 1.68
C PHE A 274 -0.20 4.38 1.01
N LEU A 275 0.26 3.13 1.06
CA LEU A 275 -0.43 2.00 0.46
C LEU A 275 -1.81 1.76 1.11
N ILE A 276 -1.91 1.95 2.43
CA ILE A 276 -3.17 1.87 3.17
C ILE A 276 -4.15 2.94 2.69
N LEU A 277 -3.71 4.21 2.60
CA LEU A 277 -4.57 5.31 2.16
C LEU A 277 -5.00 5.13 0.70
N LEU A 278 -4.10 4.67 -0.17
CA LEU A 278 -4.41 4.34 -1.55
C LEU A 278 -5.43 3.19 -1.63
N GLY A 279 -5.23 2.12 -0.86
CA GLY A 279 -6.17 1.01 -0.77
C GLY A 279 -7.54 1.43 -0.25
N ALA A 280 -7.59 2.27 0.78
CA ALA A 280 -8.83 2.81 1.34
C ALA A 280 -9.59 3.64 0.29
N LEU A 281 -8.87 4.46 -0.49
CA LEU A 281 -9.46 5.21 -1.59
C LEU A 281 -10.04 4.29 -2.67
N LEU A 282 -9.28 3.28 -3.11
CA LEU A 282 -9.75 2.32 -4.13
C LEU A 282 -10.96 1.50 -3.65
N LEU A 283 -10.96 1.05 -2.39
CA LEU A 283 -12.09 0.32 -1.81
C LEU A 283 -13.30 1.22 -1.56
N SER A 284 -13.11 2.53 -1.38
CA SER A 284 -14.23 3.48 -1.22
C SER A 284 -15.03 3.71 -2.49
N PHE A 285 -14.52 3.31 -3.66
CA PHE A 285 -15.24 3.47 -4.91
C PHE A 285 -16.49 2.59 -4.99
N PRO A 286 -17.61 3.10 -5.55
CA PRO A 286 -18.83 2.31 -5.74
C PRO A 286 -18.63 0.99 -6.48
N VAL A 287 -17.73 0.94 -7.47
CA VAL A 287 -17.40 -0.29 -8.21
C VAL A 287 -16.80 -1.40 -7.33
N SER A 288 -16.22 -1.06 -6.18
CA SER A 288 -15.64 -2.02 -5.23
C SER A 288 -16.71 -2.68 -4.36
N ALA A 289 -17.90 -2.09 -4.23
CA ALA A 289 -19.02 -2.64 -3.48
C ALA A 289 -19.92 -3.51 -4.37
N ARG A 290 -20.51 -4.59 -3.83
CA ARG A 290 -21.53 -5.41 -4.52
C ARG A 290 -22.92 -4.77 -4.53
N GLY A 291 -23.21 -3.84 -3.62
CA GLY A 291 -24.52 -3.21 -3.47
C GLY A 291 -24.59 -1.78 -3.98
N ASP A 292 -25.79 -1.19 -3.94
CA ASP A 292 -26.06 0.18 -4.41
C ASP A 292 -25.45 1.28 -3.51
N ARG A 293 -24.91 0.90 -2.35
CA ARG A 293 -24.28 1.83 -1.41
C ARG A 293 -22.77 1.61 -1.36
N PRO A 294 -21.96 2.67 -1.47
CA PRO A 294 -20.51 2.57 -1.30
C PRO A 294 -20.17 2.19 0.15
N LEU A 295 -18.99 1.62 0.33
CA LEU A 295 -18.45 1.32 1.66
C LEU A 295 -18.26 2.60 2.46
N LEU A 296 -18.54 2.54 3.76
CA LEU A 296 -18.21 3.63 4.67
C LEU A 296 -16.69 3.85 4.64
N ALA A 297 -16.25 5.12 4.61
CA ALA A 297 -14.83 5.45 4.50
C ALA A 297 -13.98 4.83 5.63
N ILE A 298 -14.54 4.69 6.83
CA ILE A 298 -13.88 4.05 7.96
C ILE A 298 -13.73 2.54 7.77
N ASP A 299 -14.70 1.87 7.16
CA ASP A 299 -14.65 0.44 6.86
C ASP A 299 -13.67 0.18 5.72
N ALA A 300 -13.67 1.03 4.69
CA ALA A 300 -12.67 0.98 3.63
C ALA A 300 -11.24 1.17 4.18
N LEU A 301 -11.04 2.12 5.10
CA LEU A 301 -9.74 2.34 5.77
C LEU A 301 -9.34 1.14 6.64
N PHE A 302 -10.29 0.57 7.39
CA PHE A 302 -10.07 -0.58 8.24
C PHE A 302 -9.66 -1.80 7.41
N THR A 303 -10.46 -2.15 6.40
CA THR A 303 -10.20 -3.28 5.51
C THR A 303 -8.90 -3.10 4.73
N ALA A 304 -8.60 -1.89 4.23
CA ALA A 304 -7.33 -1.60 3.56
C ALA A 304 -6.13 -1.75 4.51
N THR A 305 -6.25 -1.26 5.75
CA THR A 305 -5.20 -1.40 6.77
C THR A 305 -4.97 -2.87 7.08
N SER A 306 -6.04 -3.62 7.33
CA SER A 306 -5.97 -5.05 7.62
C SER A 306 -5.36 -5.84 6.45
N ALA A 307 -5.67 -5.50 5.20
CA ALA A 307 -5.08 -6.14 4.02
C ALA A 307 -3.58 -5.86 3.87
N VAL A 308 -3.18 -4.58 3.97
CA VAL A 308 -1.78 -4.16 3.80
C VAL A 308 -0.91 -4.59 4.97
N CYS A 309 -1.44 -4.55 6.19
CA CYS A 309 -0.79 -5.07 7.38
C CYS A 309 -0.91 -6.59 7.51
N VAL A 310 -1.64 -7.23 6.59
CA VAL A 310 -1.77 -8.68 6.49
C VAL A 310 -2.29 -9.26 7.81
N THR A 311 -3.32 -8.60 8.34
CA THR A 311 -3.92 -8.90 9.65
C THR A 311 -5.09 -9.84 9.50
N GLY A 312 -6.08 -9.56 8.65
CA GLY A 312 -7.24 -10.44 8.43
C GLY A 312 -8.50 -10.10 9.21
N LEU A 313 -8.43 -9.11 10.11
CA LEU A 313 -9.62 -8.55 10.74
C LEU A 313 -10.44 -7.79 9.68
N SER A 314 -11.76 -7.94 9.69
CA SER A 314 -12.64 -7.19 8.79
C SER A 314 -13.87 -6.68 9.52
N THR A 315 -14.25 -5.44 9.24
CA THR A 315 -15.51 -4.86 9.74
C THR A 315 -16.69 -5.16 8.81
N ILE A 316 -16.38 -5.63 7.60
CA ILE A 316 -17.35 -6.01 6.57
C ILE A 316 -17.17 -7.48 6.22
N ASP A 317 -18.26 -8.13 5.82
CA ASP A 317 -18.16 -9.45 5.22
C ASP A 317 -17.66 -9.33 3.77
N VAL A 318 -16.43 -9.80 3.52
CA VAL A 318 -15.76 -9.72 2.21
C VAL A 318 -16.53 -10.47 1.12
N ALA A 319 -17.19 -11.58 1.47
CA ALA A 319 -17.95 -12.39 0.52
C ALA A 319 -19.14 -11.62 -0.04
N THR A 320 -19.83 -10.85 0.80
CA THR A 320 -21.09 -10.18 0.44
C THR A 320 -20.91 -8.70 0.10
N ALA A 321 -19.96 -8.02 0.74
CA ALA A 321 -19.78 -6.58 0.58
C ALA A 321 -18.94 -6.20 -0.66
N LEU A 322 -17.94 -7.01 -1.03
CA LEU A 322 -16.99 -6.65 -2.10
C LEU A 322 -17.33 -7.27 -3.45
N SER A 323 -17.28 -6.46 -4.50
CA SER A 323 -17.37 -6.92 -5.89
C SER A 323 -16.11 -7.71 -6.28
N PRO A 324 -16.11 -8.45 -7.41
CA PRO A 324 -14.89 -9.08 -7.91
C PRO A 324 -13.73 -8.09 -8.08
N PHE A 325 -14.04 -6.83 -8.45
CA PHE A 325 -13.04 -5.75 -8.48
C PHE A 325 -12.52 -5.43 -7.09
N GLY A 326 -13.41 -5.25 -6.10
CA GLY A 326 -13.03 -4.98 -4.71
C GLY A 326 -12.21 -6.12 -4.10
N GLN A 327 -12.56 -7.37 -4.38
CA GLN A 327 -11.79 -8.55 -3.99
C GLN A 327 -10.41 -8.57 -4.67
N GLY A 328 -10.30 -8.16 -5.93
CA GLY A 328 -9.02 -7.99 -6.63
C GLY A 328 -8.14 -6.90 -6.03
N VAL A 329 -8.71 -5.76 -5.66
CA VAL A 329 -8.00 -4.69 -4.92
C VAL A 329 -7.52 -5.23 -3.58
N LEU A 330 -8.37 -5.94 -2.84
CA LEU A 330 -8.02 -6.54 -1.56
C LEU A 330 -6.85 -7.53 -1.69
N LEU A 331 -6.91 -8.42 -2.69
CA LEU A 331 -5.86 -9.39 -2.99
C LEU A 331 -4.53 -8.71 -3.35
N PHE A 332 -4.58 -7.62 -4.12
CA PHE A 332 -3.39 -6.84 -4.47
C PHE A 332 -2.76 -6.19 -3.23
N LEU A 333 -3.56 -5.61 -2.33
CA LEU A 333 -3.07 -5.04 -1.07
C LEU A 333 -2.42 -6.10 -0.19
N ILE A 334 -3.00 -7.30 -0.13
CA ILE A 334 -2.44 -8.46 0.56
C ILE A 334 -1.07 -8.84 -0.03
N GLN A 335 -0.96 -8.98 -1.35
CA GLN A 335 0.29 -9.38 -2.00
C GLN A 335 1.43 -8.39 -1.74
N VAL A 336 1.17 -7.09 -1.97
CA VAL A 336 2.17 -6.04 -1.80
C VAL A 336 2.53 -5.86 -0.33
N GLY A 337 1.54 -5.97 0.57
CA GLY A 337 1.73 -5.94 2.01
C GLY A 337 2.57 -7.11 2.52
N GLY A 338 2.26 -8.34 2.06
CA GLY A 338 2.87 -9.59 2.50
C GLY A 338 4.33 -9.76 2.07
N LEU A 339 4.62 -9.52 0.79
CA LEU A 339 6.00 -9.52 0.29
C LEU A 339 6.83 -8.36 0.86
N GLY A 340 6.17 -7.27 1.22
CA GLY A 340 6.80 -6.01 1.58
C GLY A 340 7.14 -5.18 0.35
N ILE A 341 6.88 -3.87 0.45
CA ILE A 341 6.95 -2.93 -0.67
C ILE A 341 8.33 -2.91 -1.34
N LEU A 342 9.42 -3.05 -0.56
CA LEU A 342 10.79 -3.06 -1.08
C LEU A 342 11.11 -4.33 -1.89
N VAL A 343 10.63 -5.50 -1.45
CA VAL A 343 10.85 -6.76 -2.17
C VAL A 343 10.01 -6.77 -3.44
N PHE A 344 8.74 -6.38 -3.33
CA PHE A 344 7.83 -6.32 -4.48
C PHE A 344 8.32 -5.35 -5.56
N SER A 345 8.68 -4.12 -5.19
CA SER A 345 9.20 -3.12 -6.13
C SER A 345 10.51 -3.54 -6.80
N THR A 346 11.43 -4.15 -6.03
CA THR A 346 12.70 -4.66 -6.57
C THR A 346 12.44 -5.79 -7.56
N PHE A 347 11.56 -6.74 -7.23
CA PHE A 347 11.20 -7.83 -8.13
C PHE A 347 10.53 -7.33 -9.42
N ALA A 348 9.58 -6.42 -9.31
CA ALA A 348 8.91 -5.81 -10.47
C ALA A 348 9.92 -5.10 -11.39
N THR A 349 10.88 -4.37 -10.80
CA THR A 349 11.94 -3.69 -11.56
C THR A 349 12.82 -4.70 -12.32
N LEU A 350 13.18 -5.81 -11.68
CA LEU A 350 13.99 -6.87 -12.30
C LEU A 350 13.26 -7.56 -13.46
N LEU A 351 11.94 -7.82 -13.32
CA LEU A 351 11.12 -8.38 -14.39
C LEU A 351 11.05 -7.48 -15.63
N LEU A 352 11.03 -6.17 -15.40
CA LEU A 352 11.06 -5.16 -16.46
C LEU A 352 12.47 -5.01 -17.09
N GLY A 353 13.47 -5.79 -16.68
CA GLY A 353 14.85 -5.68 -17.19
C GLY A 353 15.59 -4.44 -16.68
N GLY A 354 15.05 -3.75 -15.67
CA GLY A 354 15.67 -2.60 -15.03
C GLY A 354 16.74 -3.02 -14.01
N HIS A 355 17.71 -2.14 -13.79
CA HIS A 355 18.70 -2.29 -12.73
C HIS A 355 18.29 -1.41 -11.54
N PRO A 356 17.85 -1.99 -10.41
CA PRO A 356 17.52 -1.18 -9.25
C PRO A 356 18.75 -0.39 -8.80
N GLY A 357 18.61 0.92 -8.59
CA GLY A 357 19.73 1.80 -8.26
C GLY A 357 20.41 1.38 -6.96
N LEU A 358 21.74 1.51 -6.85
CA LEU A 358 22.57 1.02 -5.73
C LEU A 358 22.01 1.33 -4.33
N ARG A 359 21.35 2.48 -4.16
CA ARG A 359 20.74 2.92 -2.90
C ARG A 359 19.50 2.10 -2.51
N VAL A 360 18.68 1.67 -3.47
CA VAL A 360 17.55 0.75 -3.23
C VAL A 360 18.09 -0.60 -2.76
N GLY A 361 19.18 -1.07 -3.37
CA GLY A 361 19.88 -2.27 -2.93
C GLY A 361 20.50 -2.15 -1.55
N GLN A 362 21.00 -0.97 -1.17
CA GLN A 362 21.48 -0.71 0.19
C GLN A 362 20.34 -0.74 1.20
N ALA A 363 19.22 -0.07 0.93
CA ALA A 363 18.04 -0.08 1.79
C ALA A 363 17.48 -1.52 1.95
N LEU A 364 17.41 -2.26 0.84
CA LEU A 364 16.99 -3.67 0.85
C LEU A 364 17.98 -4.53 1.63
N SER A 365 19.28 -4.34 1.46
CA SER A 365 20.30 -5.07 2.22
C SER A 365 20.24 -4.77 3.72
N GLN A 366 19.92 -3.54 4.12
CA GLN A 366 19.71 -3.21 5.53
C GLN A 366 18.43 -3.86 6.08
N SER A 367 17.34 -3.84 5.31
CA SER A 367 16.05 -4.44 5.73
C SER A 367 16.10 -5.97 5.85
N LEU A 368 16.92 -6.62 5.02
CA LEU A 368 17.11 -8.08 4.99
C LEU A 368 18.40 -8.53 5.70
N GLU A 369 19.11 -7.60 6.36
CA GLU A 369 20.39 -7.82 7.05
C GLU A 369 21.47 -8.52 6.19
N LEU A 370 21.54 -8.16 4.90
CA LEU A 370 22.49 -8.70 3.92
C LEU A 370 23.76 -7.84 3.78
N ARG A 371 24.85 -8.46 3.30
CA ARG A 371 26.17 -7.83 3.14
C ARG A 371 26.34 -6.96 1.87
N GLY A 372 25.32 -6.82 1.02
CA GLY A 372 25.40 -5.95 -0.16
C GLY A 372 24.18 -5.95 -1.09
N ALA A 373 24.10 -4.91 -1.93
CA ALA A 373 22.99 -4.64 -2.86
C ALA A 373 22.76 -5.76 -3.90
N LYS A 374 23.84 -6.35 -4.44
CA LYS A 374 23.76 -7.41 -5.44
C LYS A 374 23.10 -8.68 -4.90
N ASP A 375 23.42 -9.04 -3.66
CA ASP A 375 22.81 -10.18 -2.99
C ASP A 375 21.36 -9.89 -2.62
N ALA A 376 21.04 -8.64 -2.27
CA ALA A 376 19.68 -8.19 -2.03
C ALA A 376 18.80 -8.31 -3.28
N TYR A 377 19.30 -7.94 -4.46
CA TYR A 377 18.55 -8.08 -5.72
C TYR A 377 18.34 -9.53 -6.13
N ARG A 378 19.38 -10.37 -6.01
CA ARG A 378 19.24 -11.82 -6.25
C ARG A 378 18.21 -12.44 -5.32
N LEU A 379 18.22 -12.03 -4.05
CA LEU A 379 17.25 -12.51 -3.08
C LEU A 379 15.85 -12.02 -3.40
N ALA A 380 15.63 -10.75 -3.75
CA ALA A 380 14.31 -10.25 -4.16
C ALA A 380 13.77 -10.97 -5.41
N GLY A 381 14.62 -11.21 -6.41
CA GLY A 381 14.30 -12.02 -7.59
C GLY A 381 13.87 -13.44 -7.24
N PHE A 382 14.65 -14.09 -6.36
CA PHE A 382 14.32 -15.41 -5.83
C PHE A 382 12.99 -15.40 -5.06
N ILE A 383 12.78 -14.42 -4.17
CA ILE A 383 11.56 -14.31 -3.37
C ILE A 383 10.33 -14.18 -4.26
N GLY A 384 10.37 -13.29 -5.26
CA GLY A 384 9.24 -13.11 -6.17
C GLY A 384 8.89 -14.40 -6.92
N ILE A 385 9.85 -14.99 -7.63
CA ILE A 385 9.63 -16.23 -8.41
C ILE A 385 9.15 -17.37 -7.50
N PHE A 386 9.77 -17.52 -6.34
CA PHE A 386 9.44 -18.60 -5.42
C PHE A 386 8.06 -18.42 -4.78
N THR A 387 7.69 -17.19 -4.42
CA THR A 387 6.37 -16.84 -3.88
C THR A 387 5.28 -17.14 -4.89
N PHE A 388 5.35 -16.55 -6.09
CA PHE A 388 4.36 -16.78 -7.13
C PHE A 388 4.30 -18.26 -7.56
N GLY A 389 5.43 -18.98 -7.50
CA GLY A 389 5.46 -20.42 -7.74
C GLY A 389 4.70 -21.23 -6.69
N ILE A 390 4.90 -20.96 -5.40
CA ILE A 390 4.16 -21.61 -4.31
C ILE A 390 2.68 -21.24 -4.37
N GLU A 391 2.36 -19.96 -4.56
CA GLU A 391 1.00 -19.47 -4.65
C GLU A 391 0.25 -20.10 -5.83
N ALA A 392 0.90 -20.28 -6.99
CA ALA A 392 0.30 -20.95 -8.15
C ALA A 392 0.00 -22.44 -7.86
N LEU A 393 0.92 -23.15 -7.22
CA LEU A 393 0.71 -24.55 -6.81
C LEU A 393 -0.40 -24.68 -5.76
N GLY A 394 -0.40 -23.77 -4.78
CA GLY A 394 -1.45 -23.67 -3.76
C GLY A 394 -2.81 -23.34 -4.38
N ALA A 395 -2.86 -22.43 -5.36
CA ALA A 395 -4.07 -22.03 -6.04
C ALA A 395 -4.66 -23.17 -6.86
N LEU A 396 -3.81 -23.97 -7.53
CA LEU A 396 -4.24 -25.18 -8.22
C LEU A 396 -4.82 -26.21 -7.23
N ALA A 397 -4.10 -26.47 -6.13
CA ALA A 397 -4.55 -27.44 -5.13
C ALA A 397 -5.87 -27.03 -4.46
N LEU A 398 -6.00 -25.75 -4.07
CA LEU A 398 -7.22 -25.20 -3.47
C LEU A 398 -8.35 -25.06 -4.48
N GLY A 399 -8.07 -24.72 -5.73
CA GLY A 399 -9.07 -24.69 -6.79
C GLY A 399 -9.71 -26.07 -7.01
N LEU A 400 -8.91 -27.14 -6.96
CA LEU A 400 -9.43 -28.52 -6.99
C LEU A 400 -10.28 -28.85 -5.76
N VAL A 401 -9.91 -28.34 -4.57
CA VAL A 401 -10.71 -28.50 -3.34
C VAL A 401 -12.06 -27.81 -3.49
N PHE A 402 -12.09 -26.55 -3.91
CA PHE A 402 -13.33 -25.79 -4.05
C PHE A 402 -14.22 -26.33 -5.18
N ALA A 403 -13.64 -26.83 -6.27
CA ALA A 403 -14.39 -27.53 -7.32
C ALA A 403 -15.08 -28.80 -6.78
N ARG A 404 -14.42 -29.56 -5.89
CA ARG A 404 -15.03 -30.74 -5.23
C ARG A 404 -16.18 -30.36 -4.29
N HIS A 405 -16.17 -29.14 -3.74
CA HIS A 405 -17.25 -28.59 -2.92
C HIS A 405 -18.37 -27.94 -3.75
N GLY A 406 -18.35 -28.11 -5.08
CA GLY A 406 -19.44 -27.71 -5.97
C GLY A 406 -19.33 -26.29 -6.54
N ALA A 407 -18.18 -25.62 -6.39
CA ALA A 407 -17.95 -24.33 -7.05
C ALA A 407 -17.73 -24.53 -8.56
N ASP A 408 -18.31 -23.64 -9.37
CA ASP A 408 -18.09 -23.59 -10.81
C ASP A 408 -16.60 -23.41 -11.13
N ALA A 409 -16.14 -23.83 -12.31
CA ALA A 409 -14.72 -23.83 -12.64
C ALA A 409 -14.05 -22.44 -12.52
N ALA A 410 -14.76 -21.38 -12.89
CA ALA A 410 -14.26 -20.01 -12.76
C ALA A 410 -14.19 -19.55 -11.29
N ASP A 411 -15.23 -19.84 -10.52
CA ASP A 411 -15.28 -19.48 -9.10
C ASP A 411 -14.29 -20.30 -8.28
N ALA A 412 -14.15 -21.60 -8.56
CA ALA A 412 -13.16 -22.47 -7.95
C ALA A 412 -11.73 -21.97 -8.22
N ALA A 413 -11.43 -21.54 -9.45
CA ALA A 413 -10.14 -20.94 -9.76
C ALA A 413 -9.91 -19.62 -9.00
N TRP A 414 -10.92 -18.75 -8.94
CA TRP A 414 -10.83 -17.49 -8.21
C TRP A 414 -10.65 -17.70 -6.70
N HIS A 415 -11.47 -18.57 -6.09
CA HIS A 415 -11.34 -18.95 -4.70
C HIS A 415 -9.98 -19.60 -4.42
N GLY A 416 -9.49 -20.46 -5.31
CA GLY A 416 -8.16 -21.08 -5.20
C GLY A 416 -7.04 -20.04 -5.17
N VAL A 417 -7.04 -19.10 -6.13
CA VAL A 417 -6.03 -18.02 -6.21
C VAL A 417 -6.10 -17.12 -4.97
N PHE A 418 -7.30 -16.66 -4.61
CA PHE A 418 -7.48 -15.74 -3.48
C PHE A 418 -7.00 -16.36 -2.17
N HIS A 419 -7.47 -17.57 -1.84
CA HIS A 419 -7.10 -18.22 -0.59
C HIS A 419 -5.64 -18.68 -0.58
N SER A 420 -5.05 -19.00 -1.74
CA SER A 420 -3.63 -19.35 -1.82
C SER A 420 -2.72 -18.18 -1.46
N VAL A 421 -2.96 -17.02 -2.09
CA VAL A 421 -2.24 -15.77 -1.79
C VAL A 421 -2.49 -15.34 -0.35
N SER A 422 -3.75 -15.36 0.09
CA SER A 422 -4.12 -15.01 1.47
C SER A 422 -3.44 -15.95 2.48
N ALA A 423 -3.37 -17.26 2.22
CA ALA A 423 -2.67 -18.22 3.07
C ALA A 423 -1.16 -18.03 3.06
N PHE A 424 -0.53 -17.86 1.90
CA PHE A 424 0.92 -17.68 1.82
C PHE A 424 1.40 -16.35 2.39
N CYS A 425 0.63 -15.27 2.19
CA CYS A 425 0.93 -14.00 2.82
C CYS A 425 0.58 -14.00 4.32
N ASN A 426 -0.17 -14.98 4.82
CA ASN A 426 -0.74 -15.04 6.16
C ASN A 426 -1.76 -13.91 6.43
N ALA A 427 -2.60 -13.58 5.44
CA ALA A 427 -3.54 -12.47 5.52
C ALA A 427 -4.85 -12.79 6.23
N GLY A 428 -5.27 -14.05 6.27
CA GLY A 428 -6.49 -14.50 6.96
C GLY A 428 -7.82 -14.07 6.35
N PHE A 429 -7.81 -13.35 5.23
CA PHE A 429 -9.02 -13.04 4.47
C PHE A 429 -9.50 -14.29 3.72
N ALA A 430 -10.81 -14.52 3.78
CA ALA A 430 -11.50 -15.54 3.00
C ALA A 430 -12.64 -14.92 2.18
N LEU A 431 -13.05 -15.63 1.14
CA LEU A 431 -14.19 -15.25 0.29
C LEU A 431 -15.51 -15.89 0.74
N PHE A 432 -15.54 -16.46 1.95
CA PHE A 432 -16.72 -17.05 2.58
C PHE A 432 -16.98 -16.34 3.91
N SER A 433 -18.27 -16.11 4.23
CA SER A 433 -18.69 -15.35 5.41
C SER A 433 -18.30 -16.02 6.73
N ASP A 434 -18.23 -17.35 6.75
CA ASP A 434 -17.80 -18.19 7.87
C ASP A 434 -16.32 -18.62 7.75
N ASN A 435 -15.53 -17.88 6.97
CA ASN A 435 -14.12 -18.12 6.73
C ASN A 435 -13.84 -19.50 6.08
N LEU A 436 -13.27 -20.47 6.80
CA LEU A 436 -12.99 -21.81 6.27
C LEU A 436 -13.76 -22.90 7.00
N VAL A 437 -14.83 -22.56 7.73
CA VAL A 437 -15.65 -23.54 8.46
C VAL A 437 -16.23 -24.59 7.51
N MET A 438 -16.53 -24.23 6.27
CA MET A 438 -16.94 -25.21 5.25
C MET A 438 -15.91 -26.34 5.00
N LEU A 439 -14.62 -26.11 5.26
CA LEU A 439 -13.54 -27.09 5.11
C LEU A 439 -13.30 -27.92 6.40
N GLN A 440 -14.14 -27.78 7.43
CA GLN A 440 -13.98 -28.52 8.70
C GLN A 440 -13.89 -30.04 8.50
N ARG A 441 -14.55 -30.59 7.48
CA ARG A 441 -14.53 -32.02 7.13
C ARG A 441 -13.68 -32.36 5.90
N ASP A 442 -12.84 -31.43 5.45
CA ASP A 442 -11.87 -31.67 4.38
C ASP A 442 -10.42 -31.54 4.92
N PRO A 443 -9.81 -32.64 5.37
CA PRO A 443 -8.44 -32.60 5.87
C PRO A 443 -7.44 -32.18 4.80
N TRP A 444 -7.71 -32.43 3.52
CA TRP A 444 -6.80 -32.05 2.44
C TRP A 444 -6.77 -30.53 2.26
N GLY A 445 -7.92 -29.88 2.21
CA GLY A 445 -8.02 -28.42 2.14
C GLY A 445 -7.31 -27.73 3.31
N LEU A 446 -7.56 -28.19 4.53
CA LEU A 446 -6.94 -27.63 5.74
C LEU A 446 -5.41 -27.86 5.79
N LEU A 447 -4.92 -28.99 5.28
CA LEU A 447 -3.49 -29.27 5.17
C LEU A 447 -2.79 -28.34 4.17
N VAL A 448 -3.40 -28.10 3.00
CA VAL A 448 -2.86 -27.19 1.99
C VAL A 448 -2.74 -25.77 2.56
N ILE A 449 -3.78 -25.28 3.22
CA ILE A 449 -3.78 -23.94 3.84
C ILE A 449 -2.74 -23.86 4.96
N SER A 450 -2.70 -24.86 5.84
CA SER A 450 -1.70 -24.92 6.91
C SER A 450 -0.27 -24.93 6.37
N LEU A 451 -0.02 -25.64 5.27
CA LEU A 451 1.29 -25.68 4.62
C LEU A 451 1.66 -24.33 4.02
N LEU A 452 0.75 -23.68 3.29
CA LEU A 452 0.97 -22.35 2.72
C LEU A 452 1.31 -21.32 3.80
N VAL A 453 0.56 -21.31 4.91
CA VAL A 453 0.81 -20.44 6.05
C VAL A 453 2.19 -20.71 6.68
N VAL A 454 2.55 -21.98 6.88
CA VAL A 454 3.87 -22.32 7.43
C VAL A 454 4.98 -21.87 6.49
N LEU A 455 4.85 -22.10 5.18
CA LEU A 455 5.84 -21.69 4.18
C LEU A 455 5.99 -20.17 4.12
N GLY A 456 4.89 -19.42 4.16
CA GLY A 456 4.87 -17.96 4.25
C GLY A 456 5.48 -17.42 5.55
N GLY A 457 5.24 -18.10 6.66
CA GLY A 457 5.65 -17.68 8.01
C GLY A 457 7.11 -18.00 8.40
N ILE A 458 7.78 -18.96 7.77
CA ILE A 458 9.19 -19.30 8.13
C ILE A 458 10.22 -18.28 7.67
N GLY A 459 9.84 -17.36 6.78
CA GLY A 459 10.68 -16.27 6.33
C GLY A 459 11.49 -16.58 5.06
N PHE A 460 11.62 -15.56 4.22
CA PHE A 460 12.18 -15.66 2.88
C PHE A 460 13.66 -16.09 2.86
N LEU A 461 14.45 -15.66 3.84
CA LEU A 461 15.86 -16.04 3.99
C LEU A 461 16.01 -17.54 4.27
N VAL A 462 15.09 -18.11 5.06
CA VAL A 462 15.09 -19.53 5.40
C VAL A 462 14.70 -20.36 4.19
N LEU A 463 13.67 -19.95 3.45
CA LEU A 463 13.28 -20.58 2.19
C LEU A 463 14.42 -20.59 1.17
N ALA A 464 15.11 -19.46 0.99
CA ALA A 464 16.26 -19.35 0.10
C ALA A 464 17.42 -20.28 0.54
N ALA A 465 17.71 -20.32 1.85
CA ALA A 465 18.74 -21.19 2.39
C ALA A 465 18.40 -22.67 2.17
N LEU A 466 17.17 -23.09 2.44
CA LEU A 466 16.70 -24.47 2.22
C LEU A 466 16.75 -24.86 0.74
N ALA A 467 16.23 -24.03 -0.15
CA ALA A 467 16.28 -24.27 -1.59
C ALA A 467 17.72 -24.42 -2.10
N SER A 468 18.63 -23.57 -1.59
CA SER A 468 20.05 -23.66 -1.95
C SER A 468 20.73 -24.92 -1.42
N SER A 469 20.37 -25.38 -0.21
CA SER A 469 20.91 -26.59 0.41
C SER A 469 20.44 -27.85 -0.33
N LEU A 470 19.16 -27.89 -0.72
CA LEU A 470 18.59 -29.00 -1.49
C LEU A 470 19.27 -29.16 -2.85
N ARG A 471 19.53 -28.04 -3.56
CA ARG A 471 20.19 -28.05 -4.87
C ARG A 471 21.65 -28.50 -4.83
N ARG A 472 22.37 -28.25 -3.73
CA ARG A 472 23.82 -28.51 -3.61
C ARG A 472 24.15 -29.85 -2.94
N GLY A 473 23.14 -30.62 -2.52
CA GLY A 473 23.33 -31.93 -1.87
C GLY A 473 24.11 -31.90 -0.55
N ALA A 474 24.45 -30.71 -0.03
CA ALA A 474 25.25 -30.53 1.16
C ALA A 474 24.40 -29.87 2.26
N ALA A 475 23.98 -30.67 3.24
CA ALA A 475 23.40 -30.21 4.50
C ALA A 475 24.43 -29.49 5.42
N ARG A 476 25.63 -29.21 4.91
CA ARG A 476 26.76 -28.80 5.75
C ARG A 476 26.74 -27.29 5.92
N HIS A 477 26.27 -26.90 7.11
CA HIS A 477 26.28 -25.56 7.73
C HIS A 477 25.06 -24.67 7.49
N LEU A 478 23.87 -25.14 7.87
CA LEU A 478 22.74 -24.24 8.15
C LEU A 478 23.15 -23.18 9.18
N SER A 479 22.82 -21.91 8.91
CA SER A 479 23.10 -20.79 9.83
C SER A 479 22.35 -20.97 11.15
N LEU A 480 22.82 -20.30 12.21
CA LEU A 480 22.13 -20.29 13.51
C LEU A 480 20.66 -19.85 13.34
N HIS A 481 20.44 -18.80 12.55
CA HIS A 481 19.11 -18.27 12.26
C HIS A 481 18.17 -19.33 11.67
N VAL A 482 18.61 -20.06 10.63
CA VAL A 482 17.80 -21.11 9.99
C VAL A 482 17.47 -22.24 10.97
N LYS A 483 18.46 -22.69 11.77
CA LYS A 483 18.24 -23.74 12.77
C LYS A 483 17.23 -23.31 13.84
N VAL A 484 17.38 -22.10 14.38
CA VAL A 484 16.48 -21.54 15.38
C VAL A 484 15.06 -21.46 14.82
N VAL A 485 14.89 -20.91 13.62
CA VAL A 485 13.58 -20.79 12.99
C VAL A 485 12.92 -22.15 12.79
N LEU A 486 13.60 -23.12 12.20
CA LEU A 486 12.99 -24.43 11.91
C LEU A 486 12.61 -25.19 13.19
N VAL A 487 13.47 -25.19 14.19
CA VAL A 487 13.20 -25.88 15.46
C VAL A 487 12.04 -25.22 16.21
N TRP A 488 12.05 -23.88 16.34
CA TRP A 488 11.00 -23.19 17.09
C TRP A 488 9.66 -23.18 16.34
N THR A 489 9.65 -23.00 15.03
CA THR A 489 8.41 -23.12 14.24
C THR A 489 7.84 -24.53 14.35
N GLY A 490 8.67 -25.58 14.20
CA GLY A 490 8.23 -26.96 14.35
C GLY A 490 7.70 -27.28 15.75
N ALA A 491 8.41 -26.83 16.79
CA ALA A 491 8.00 -27.00 18.18
C ALA A 491 6.66 -26.32 18.48
N LEU A 492 6.45 -25.09 17.98
CA LEU A 492 5.19 -24.36 18.17
C LEU A 492 4.03 -25.01 17.39
N VAL A 493 4.24 -25.46 16.15
CA VAL A 493 3.19 -26.17 15.38
C VAL A 493 2.81 -27.48 16.05
N ALA A 494 3.80 -28.33 16.34
CA ALA A 494 3.53 -29.64 16.90
C ALA A 494 2.96 -29.53 18.34
N GLY A 495 3.56 -28.66 19.15
CA GLY A 495 3.12 -28.39 20.52
C GLY A 495 1.73 -27.77 20.58
N GLY A 496 1.44 -26.77 19.74
CA GLY A 496 0.11 -26.17 19.68
C GLY A 496 -0.94 -27.17 19.19
N THR A 497 -0.65 -27.95 18.15
CA THR A 497 -1.56 -29.00 17.65
C THR A 497 -1.90 -30.00 18.75
N PHE A 498 -0.90 -30.45 19.50
CA PHE A 498 -1.09 -31.35 20.63
C PHE A 498 -1.95 -30.72 21.74
N VAL A 499 -1.64 -29.48 22.14
CA VAL A 499 -2.40 -28.77 23.18
C VAL A 499 -3.86 -28.56 22.76
N PHE A 500 -4.11 -28.12 21.53
CA PHE A 500 -5.47 -27.90 21.04
C PHE A 500 -6.26 -29.20 20.88
N LEU A 501 -5.62 -30.29 20.45
CA LEU A 501 -6.24 -31.62 20.47
C LEU A 501 -6.66 -32.00 21.88
N LEU A 502 -5.79 -31.83 22.88
CA LEU A 502 -6.11 -32.18 24.27
C LEU A 502 -7.26 -31.35 24.84
N LEU A 503 -7.24 -30.04 24.60
CA LEU A 503 -8.25 -29.12 25.15
C LEU A 503 -9.62 -29.30 24.47
N GLU A 504 -9.64 -29.48 23.16
CA GLU A 504 -10.89 -29.47 22.37
C GLU A 504 -11.37 -30.87 21.95
N TRP A 505 -10.71 -31.96 22.37
CA TRP A 505 -11.07 -33.33 22.00
C TRP A 505 -12.56 -33.65 22.23
N ASN A 506 -13.04 -33.24 23.41
CA ASN A 506 -14.42 -33.34 23.90
C ASN A 506 -15.13 -31.97 23.88
N GLY A 507 -14.61 -31.02 23.11
CA GLY A 507 -15.19 -29.69 22.89
C GLY A 507 -15.65 -29.58 21.44
N VAL A 508 -15.20 -28.54 20.74
CA VAL A 508 -15.59 -28.29 19.34
C VAL A 508 -15.11 -29.35 18.34
N LEU A 509 -14.14 -30.21 18.70
CA LEU A 509 -13.71 -31.33 17.87
C LEU A 509 -14.55 -32.60 18.08
N GLN A 510 -15.53 -32.58 18.99
CA GLN A 510 -16.37 -33.73 19.26
C GLN A 510 -17.20 -34.10 18.00
N GLY A 511 -17.32 -35.40 17.72
CA GLY A 511 -18.08 -35.90 16.58
C GLY A 511 -17.34 -35.89 15.23
N LEU A 512 -16.14 -35.31 15.16
CA LEU A 512 -15.30 -35.37 13.96
C LEU A 512 -14.47 -36.68 13.89
N PRO A 513 -14.26 -37.25 12.69
CA PRO A 513 -13.29 -38.32 12.45
C PRO A 513 -11.86 -37.90 12.86
N LEU A 514 -10.99 -38.87 13.12
CA LEU A 514 -9.61 -38.61 13.56
C LEU A 514 -8.84 -37.70 12.58
N GLY A 515 -8.95 -37.96 11.27
CA GLY A 515 -8.29 -37.14 10.25
C GLY A 515 -8.69 -35.67 10.31
N ASP A 516 -10.00 -35.43 10.43
CA ASP A 516 -10.59 -34.09 10.53
C ASP A 516 -10.21 -33.41 11.86
N LYS A 517 -10.19 -34.15 12.98
CA LYS A 517 -9.72 -33.60 14.26
C LYS A 517 -8.28 -33.12 14.18
N LEU A 518 -7.40 -33.94 13.57
CA LEU A 518 -5.99 -33.61 13.42
C LEU A 518 -5.78 -32.39 12.52
N SER A 519 -6.46 -32.32 11.38
CA SER A 519 -6.33 -31.20 10.44
C SER A 519 -6.89 -29.89 11.02
N ASN A 520 -8.02 -29.95 11.73
CA ASN A 520 -8.58 -28.78 12.41
C ASN A 520 -7.67 -28.29 13.55
N ALA A 521 -7.15 -29.21 14.37
CA ALA A 521 -6.23 -28.82 15.45
C ALA A 521 -4.89 -28.29 14.92
N LEU A 522 -4.42 -28.83 13.79
CA LEU A 522 -3.26 -28.30 13.08
C LEU A 522 -3.50 -26.88 12.61
N LEU A 523 -4.64 -26.62 11.95
CA LEU A 523 -4.99 -25.26 11.53
C LEU A 523 -5.13 -24.33 12.75
N LEU A 524 -5.75 -24.79 13.85
CA LEU A 524 -5.88 -24.02 15.08
C LEU A 524 -4.54 -23.74 15.75
N SER A 525 -3.51 -24.55 15.49
CA SER A 525 -2.14 -24.28 15.92
C SER A 525 -1.37 -23.34 15.00
N VAL A 526 -1.63 -23.43 13.69
CA VAL A 526 -0.91 -22.68 12.67
C VAL A 526 -1.47 -21.26 12.54
N SER A 527 -2.79 -21.12 12.57
CA SER A 527 -3.53 -19.89 12.32
C SER A 527 -3.25 -18.74 13.31
N PRO A 528 -3.18 -18.97 14.64
CA PRO A 528 -2.84 -17.92 15.60
C PRO A 528 -1.49 -17.28 15.36
N ARG A 529 -0.59 -17.93 14.62
CA ARG A 529 0.73 -17.38 14.27
C ARG A 529 0.64 -16.53 13.01
N THR A 530 -0.19 -15.50 13.13
CA THR A 530 -0.43 -14.41 12.19
C THR A 530 -1.16 -14.76 10.89
N ALA A 531 -2.01 -15.79 10.83
CA ALA A 531 -2.68 -16.18 9.57
C ALA A 531 -4.20 -16.10 9.56
N GLY A 532 -4.87 -16.01 10.70
CA GLY A 532 -6.26 -15.52 10.77
C GLY A 532 -7.37 -16.43 10.28
N PHE A 533 -7.03 -17.57 9.69
CA PHE A 533 -8.01 -18.54 9.20
C PHE A 533 -8.67 -19.33 10.33
N ASN A 534 -10.00 -19.47 10.29
CA ASN A 534 -10.74 -20.34 11.19
C ASN A 534 -11.57 -21.38 10.43
N ALA A 535 -11.39 -22.66 10.79
CA ALA A 535 -12.25 -23.77 10.36
C ALA A 535 -13.22 -24.23 11.46
N LEU A 536 -13.10 -23.65 12.65
CA LEU A 536 -13.97 -23.88 13.79
C LEU A 536 -14.55 -22.54 14.26
N PRO A 537 -15.79 -22.53 14.81
CA PRO A 537 -16.34 -21.34 15.41
C PRO A 537 -15.52 -20.96 16.66
N MET A 538 -14.90 -19.77 16.64
CA MET A 538 -14.00 -19.33 17.71
C MET A 538 -14.73 -19.14 19.06
N GLU A 539 -16.00 -18.74 19.01
CA GLU A 539 -16.85 -18.56 20.20
C GLU A 539 -17.17 -19.88 20.93
N GLY A 540 -17.08 -21.02 20.24
CA GLY A 540 -17.33 -22.34 20.83
C GLY A 540 -16.13 -22.93 21.60
N LEU A 541 -14.96 -22.29 21.51
CA LEU A 541 -13.74 -22.78 22.15
C LEU A 541 -13.77 -22.56 23.67
N ARG A 542 -13.10 -23.47 24.40
CA ARG A 542 -12.92 -23.31 25.85
C ARG A 542 -12.09 -22.07 26.15
N SER A 543 -12.36 -21.40 27.28
CA SER A 543 -11.58 -20.23 27.71
C SER A 543 -10.08 -20.52 27.86
N ALA A 544 -9.73 -21.75 28.26
CA ALA A 544 -8.34 -22.22 28.28
C ALA A 544 -7.70 -22.23 26.89
N SER A 545 -8.43 -22.67 25.86
CA SER A 545 -7.99 -22.66 24.46
C SER A 545 -7.82 -21.23 23.95
N LEU A 546 -8.76 -20.32 24.27
CA LEU A 546 -8.65 -18.90 23.91
C LEU A 546 -7.41 -18.24 24.53
N LEU A 547 -7.08 -18.57 25.78
CA LEU A 547 -5.86 -18.09 26.43
C LEU A 547 -4.60 -18.59 25.71
N VAL A 548 -4.54 -19.87 25.36
CA VAL A 548 -3.42 -20.44 24.60
C VAL A 548 -3.31 -19.78 23.22
N ILE A 549 -4.44 -19.54 22.55
CA ILE A 549 -4.48 -18.81 21.27
C ILE A 549 -3.88 -17.41 21.44
N MET A 550 -4.29 -16.64 22.46
CA MET A 550 -3.71 -15.30 22.70
C MET A 550 -2.19 -15.35 22.93
N LEU A 551 -1.68 -16.35 23.65
CA LEU A 551 -0.23 -16.53 23.81
C LEU A 551 0.47 -16.84 22.49
N PHE A 552 -0.14 -17.65 21.63
CA PHE A 552 0.38 -17.98 20.30
C PHE A 552 0.29 -16.79 19.34
N MET A 553 -0.73 -15.94 19.46
CA MET A 553 -0.85 -14.69 18.69
C MET A 553 0.23 -13.68 19.01
N PHE A 554 0.58 -13.59 20.30
CA PHE A 554 1.66 -12.73 20.76
C PHE A 554 3.02 -13.15 20.14
N VAL A 555 3.22 -14.46 19.96
CA VAL A 555 4.38 -15.04 19.28
C VAL A 555 4.09 -15.24 17.79
N GLY A 556 4.34 -14.20 17.01
CA GLY A 556 4.19 -14.22 15.57
C GLY A 556 5.19 -15.12 14.84
N ALA A 557 5.15 -15.11 13.51
CA ALA A 557 6.04 -15.92 12.68
C ALA A 557 7.50 -15.40 12.66
N SER A 558 8.37 -16.04 11.88
CA SER A 558 9.81 -15.79 11.90
C SER A 558 10.20 -14.46 11.22
N PRO A 559 11.40 -13.90 11.49
CA PRO A 559 11.86 -12.69 10.83
C PRO A 559 11.98 -12.85 9.30
N GLY A 560 11.80 -11.74 8.57
CA GLY A 560 11.84 -11.76 7.10
C GLY A 560 10.69 -12.55 6.48
N SER A 561 9.55 -12.64 7.17
CA SER A 561 8.29 -13.21 6.66
C SER A 561 7.22 -12.13 6.49
N ALA A 562 6.07 -12.52 5.96
CA ALA A 562 4.89 -11.66 5.81
C ALA A 562 4.14 -11.40 7.13
N ALA A 563 4.53 -12.02 8.25
CA ALA A 563 3.86 -11.92 9.55
C ALA A 563 4.22 -10.67 10.38
N GLY A 564 3.37 -10.26 11.32
CA GLY A 564 3.66 -9.29 12.39
C GLY A 564 4.08 -9.94 13.73
N GLY A 565 3.83 -9.25 14.85
CA GLY A 565 4.04 -9.75 16.21
C GLY A 565 5.51 -9.89 16.66
N ILE A 566 5.70 -10.43 17.88
CA ILE A 566 7.04 -10.79 18.38
C ILE A 566 7.51 -12.03 17.64
N LYS A 567 8.68 -11.93 17.00
CA LYS A 567 9.21 -13.01 16.17
C LYS A 567 9.62 -14.23 17.00
N THR A 568 9.51 -15.41 16.39
CA THR A 568 9.97 -16.70 16.98
C THR A 568 11.42 -16.64 17.49
N THR A 569 12.31 -15.94 16.78
CA THR A 569 13.71 -15.75 17.19
C THR A 569 13.84 -14.88 18.44
N THR A 570 12.98 -13.88 18.60
CA THR A 570 12.94 -13.03 19.79
C THR A 570 12.56 -13.88 21.01
N LEU A 571 11.54 -14.72 20.88
CA LEU A 571 11.16 -15.68 21.91
C LEU A 571 12.33 -16.63 22.24
N ALA A 572 12.98 -17.19 21.22
CA ALA A 572 14.12 -18.10 21.41
C ALA A 572 15.27 -17.44 22.19
N VAL A 573 15.58 -16.17 21.90
CA VAL A 573 16.62 -15.40 22.60
C VAL A 573 16.20 -15.09 24.04
N LEU A 574 14.95 -14.70 24.28
CA LEU A 574 14.46 -14.43 25.63
C LEU A 574 14.46 -15.67 26.52
N LEU A 575 13.96 -16.79 26.01
CA LEU A 575 14.00 -18.07 26.74
C LEU A 575 15.43 -18.55 26.96
N GLY A 576 16.33 -18.31 25.99
CA GLY A 576 17.76 -18.53 26.14
C GLY A 576 18.38 -17.67 27.25
N ALA A 577 17.99 -16.39 27.35
CA ALA A 577 18.44 -15.48 28.40
C ALA A 577 17.95 -15.90 29.79
N VAL A 578 16.68 -16.29 29.91
CA VAL A 578 16.12 -16.84 31.16
C VAL A 578 16.89 -18.11 31.56
N ARG A 579 17.12 -19.03 30.63
CA ARG A 579 17.89 -20.25 30.89
C ARG A 579 19.33 -19.97 31.32
N ALA A 580 20.01 -19.02 30.67
CA ALA A 580 21.37 -18.62 31.03
C ALA A 580 21.41 -18.02 32.43
N SER A 581 20.46 -17.13 32.75
CA SER A 581 20.34 -16.51 34.07
C SER A 581 20.11 -17.54 35.19
N ILE A 582 19.23 -18.53 34.98
CA ILE A 582 18.98 -19.60 35.97
C ILE A 582 20.24 -20.47 36.19
N ARG A 583 21.08 -20.64 35.16
CA ARG A 583 22.32 -21.43 35.24
C ARG A 583 23.52 -20.63 35.76
N GLY A 584 23.40 -19.31 35.88
CA GLY A 584 24.54 -18.43 36.15
C GLY A 584 25.49 -18.26 34.96
N ASP A 585 25.03 -18.55 33.74
CA ASP A 585 25.83 -18.34 32.52
C ASP A 585 25.88 -16.84 32.18
N GLU A 586 27.07 -16.26 32.01
CA GLU A 586 27.24 -14.84 31.64
C GLU A 586 26.73 -14.50 30.22
N ARG A 587 26.62 -15.53 29.37
CA ARG A 587 26.39 -15.36 27.93
C ARG A 587 25.31 -16.31 27.45
N VAL A 588 24.39 -15.78 26.65
CA VAL A 588 23.34 -16.59 26.02
C VAL A 588 23.94 -17.41 24.89
N VAL A 589 23.83 -18.73 24.96
CA VAL A 589 24.30 -19.67 23.93
C VAL A 589 23.14 -20.47 23.36
N LEU A 590 22.95 -20.40 22.04
CA LEU A 590 21.94 -21.16 21.29
C LEU A 590 22.64 -22.05 20.26
N PHE A 591 22.32 -23.35 20.24
CA PHE A 591 22.91 -24.34 19.31
C PHE A 591 24.45 -24.29 19.23
N GLY A 592 25.11 -24.10 20.38
CA GLY A 592 26.57 -24.02 20.47
C GLY A 592 27.18 -22.71 19.93
N ARG A 593 26.38 -21.67 19.74
CA ARG A 593 26.84 -20.34 19.32
C ARG A 593 26.36 -19.25 20.28
N GLN A 594 27.23 -18.31 20.60
CA GLN A 594 26.91 -17.19 21.46
C GLN A 594 26.03 -16.16 20.73
N VAL A 595 25.00 -15.68 21.41
CA VAL A 595 24.17 -14.54 20.98
C VAL A 595 24.81 -13.24 21.52
N PRO A 596 25.03 -12.23 20.66
CA PRO A 596 25.51 -10.91 21.09
C PRO A 596 24.56 -10.23 22.10
N GLN A 597 25.10 -9.49 23.07
CA GLN A 597 24.33 -8.89 24.15
C GLN A 597 23.39 -7.78 23.66
N ASP A 598 23.77 -7.04 22.63
CA ASP A 598 22.93 -6.05 21.96
C ASP A 598 21.66 -6.68 21.36
N VAL A 599 21.76 -7.90 20.84
CA VAL A 599 20.60 -8.66 20.34
C VAL A 599 19.66 -9.06 21.48
N VAL A 600 20.20 -9.43 22.65
CA VAL A 600 19.40 -9.75 23.85
C VAL A 600 18.65 -8.51 24.33
N TYR A 601 19.32 -7.37 24.50
CA TYR A 601 18.65 -6.12 24.89
C TYR A 601 17.61 -5.67 23.87
N ARG A 602 17.90 -5.83 22.58
CA ARG A 602 16.94 -5.54 21.51
C ARG A 602 15.69 -6.43 21.62
N ALA A 603 15.86 -7.72 21.89
CA ALA A 603 14.77 -8.67 22.08
C ALA A 603 13.88 -8.29 23.28
N VAL A 604 14.49 -7.90 24.41
CA VAL A 604 13.77 -7.40 25.59
C VAL A 604 12.99 -6.12 25.26
N ALA A 605 13.65 -5.14 24.64
CA ALA A 605 13.03 -3.87 24.28
C ALA A 605 11.82 -4.04 23.34
N ILE A 606 11.96 -4.87 22.29
CA ILE A 606 10.85 -5.21 21.37
C ILE A 606 9.66 -5.79 22.14
N SER A 607 9.93 -6.67 23.09
CA SER A 607 8.89 -7.40 23.82
C SER A 607 8.16 -6.50 24.83
N VAL A 608 8.89 -5.67 25.57
CA VAL A 608 8.31 -4.69 26.50
C VAL A 608 7.48 -3.65 25.75
N LEU A 609 7.99 -3.13 24.63
CA LEU A 609 7.25 -2.17 23.81
C LEU A 609 5.98 -2.79 23.20
N HIS A 610 6.05 -4.02 22.70
CA HIS A 610 4.89 -4.71 22.13
C HIS A 610 3.80 -4.97 23.18
N LEU A 611 4.21 -5.41 24.37
CA LEU A 611 3.29 -5.59 25.50
C LEU A 611 2.68 -4.25 25.93
N GLY A 612 3.49 -3.20 26.05
CA GLY A 612 3.02 -1.86 26.41
C GLY A 612 1.99 -1.29 25.42
N ILE A 613 2.26 -1.40 24.11
CA ILE A 613 1.30 -0.98 23.07
C ILE A 613 0.00 -1.78 23.17
N SER A 614 0.09 -3.09 23.37
CA SER A 614 -1.08 -3.96 23.53
C SER A 614 -1.89 -3.60 24.77
N LEU A 615 -1.26 -3.35 25.92
CA LEU A 615 -1.96 -2.95 27.15
C LEU A 615 -2.64 -1.59 27.01
N VAL A 616 -1.97 -0.60 26.42
CA VAL A 616 -2.56 0.72 26.16
C VAL A 616 -3.72 0.62 25.17
N GLY A 617 -3.59 -0.22 24.14
CA GLY A 617 -4.66 -0.52 23.19
C GLY A 617 -5.88 -1.14 23.85
N LEU A 618 -5.67 -2.18 24.67
CA LEU A 618 -6.74 -2.83 25.43
C LEU A 618 -7.44 -1.85 26.37
N TRP A 619 -6.67 -1.02 27.09
CA TRP A 619 -7.23 0.01 27.96
C TRP A 619 -8.11 0.99 27.18
N GLY A 620 -7.67 1.45 26.01
CA GLY A 620 -8.47 2.32 25.14
C GLY A 620 -9.75 1.65 24.61
N LEU A 621 -9.71 0.36 24.28
CA LEU A 621 -10.91 -0.38 23.87
C LEU A 621 -11.89 -0.58 25.02
N LEU A 622 -11.41 -0.90 26.24
CA LEU A 622 -12.24 -1.05 27.43
C LEU A 622 -12.99 0.23 27.80
N LEU A 623 -12.40 1.40 27.50
CA LEU A 623 -13.04 2.70 27.73
C LEU A 623 -14.08 3.06 26.67
N THR A 624 -13.99 2.51 25.47
CA THR A 624 -14.75 2.97 24.30
C THR A 624 -15.77 1.96 23.78
N GLN A 625 -15.61 0.66 24.07
CA GLN A 625 -16.44 -0.40 23.51
C GLN A 625 -17.24 -1.15 24.59
N PRO A 626 -18.55 -1.40 24.39
CA PRO A 626 -19.40 -2.10 25.35
C PRO A 626 -19.31 -3.63 25.19
N HIS A 627 -18.10 -4.21 25.26
CA HIS A 627 -17.87 -5.65 25.10
C HIS A 627 -17.15 -6.26 26.30
N ALA A 628 -17.20 -7.59 26.43
CA ALA A 628 -16.54 -8.31 27.51
C ALA A 628 -15.01 -8.12 27.47
N PRO A 629 -14.33 -7.95 28.63
CA PRO A 629 -12.89 -7.72 28.67
C PRO A 629 -12.05 -8.81 27.98
N ALA A 630 -12.46 -10.07 28.10
CA ALA A 630 -11.77 -11.19 27.45
C ALA A 630 -11.84 -11.10 25.91
N ALA A 631 -12.98 -10.67 25.37
CA ALA A 631 -13.16 -10.52 23.93
C ALA A 631 -12.35 -9.33 23.38
N LEU A 632 -12.34 -8.21 24.10
CA LEU A 632 -11.50 -7.06 23.76
C LEU A 632 -10.00 -7.36 23.89
N ALA A 633 -9.59 -8.15 24.88
CA ALA A 633 -8.22 -8.63 24.99
C ALA A 633 -7.83 -9.50 23.79
N PHE A 634 -8.72 -10.40 23.36
CA PHE A 634 -8.51 -11.23 22.18
C PHE A 634 -8.37 -10.39 20.91
N GLU A 635 -9.27 -9.44 20.67
CA GLU A 635 -9.18 -8.49 19.53
C GLU A 635 -7.89 -7.67 19.57
N THR A 636 -7.50 -7.19 20.76
CA THR A 636 -6.29 -6.37 20.91
C THR A 636 -5.04 -7.15 20.55
N VAL A 637 -4.90 -8.36 21.10
CA VAL A 637 -3.73 -9.23 20.84
C VAL A 637 -3.72 -9.69 19.38
N SER A 638 -4.88 -9.98 18.81
CA SER A 638 -5.01 -10.30 17.39
C SER A 638 -4.61 -9.13 16.51
N ALA A 639 -5.05 -7.91 16.82
CA ALA A 639 -4.71 -6.71 16.07
C ALA A 639 -3.21 -6.36 16.16
N THR A 640 -2.64 -6.34 17.36
CA THR A 640 -1.21 -6.03 17.54
C THR A 640 -0.29 -7.11 16.99
N GLY A 641 -0.69 -8.38 17.10
CA GLY A 641 0.00 -9.52 16.50
C GLY A 641 -0.20 -9.64 14.99
N THR A 642 -1.07 -8.82 14.40
CA THR A 642 -1.55 -8.91 13.00
C THR A 642 -2.01 -10.34 12.67
N VAL A 643 -2.94 -10.86 13.45
CA VAL A 643 -3.39 -12.26 13.35
C VAL A 643 -4.68 -12.45 12.60
N GLY A 644 -5.75 -11.71 12.92
CA GLY A 644 -6.99 -11.76 12.15
C GLY A 644 -8.05 -12.70 12.68
N LEU A 645 -7.76 -13.49 13.70
CA LEU A 645 -8.82 -14.23 14.40
C LEU A 645 -9.61 -13.25 15.28
N THR A 646 -10.93 -13.44 15.32
CA THR A 646 -11.88 -12.59 16.05
C THR A 646 -12.87 -13.46 16.83
N LEU A 647 -13.43 -12.90 17.90
CA LEU A 647 -14.61 -13.43 18.59
C LEU A 647 -15.88 -12.67 18.15
N SER A 648 -15.95 -12.35 16.85
CA SER A 648 -17.02 -11.61 16.19
C SER A 648 -17.27 -10.19 16.74
N VAL A 649 -16.27 -9.59 17.40
CA VAL A 649 -16.36 -8.23 17.95
C VAL A 649 -15.99 -7.17 16.90
N THR A 650 -15.08 -7.49 15.97
CA THR A 650 -14.58 -6.52 14.98
C THR A 650 -15.68 -5.79 14.19
N PRO A 651 -16.74 -6.46 13.69
CA PRO A 651 -17.80 -5.79 12.94
C PRO A 651 -18.63 -4.80 13.78
N THR A 652 -18.75 -5.04 15.10
CA THR A 652 -19.59 -4.26 16.01
C THR A 652 -18.85 -3.09 16.67
N LEU A 653 -17.57 -2.91 16.38
CA LEU A 653 -16.78 -1.80 16.92
C LEU A 653 -17.35 -0.45 16.48
N THR A 654 -17.36 0.50 17.41
CA THR A 654 -17.66 1.91 17.10
C THR A 654 -16.53 2.53 16.26
N ALA A 655 -16.78 3.70 15.66
CA ALA A 655 -15.78 4.38 14.82
C ALA A 655 -14.45 4.64 15.54
N SER A 656 -14.49 5.04 16.82
CA SER A 656 -13.29 5.22 17.64
C SER A 656 -12.55 3.90 17.86
N GLY A 657 -13.27 2.80 18.11
CA GLY A 657 -12.71 1.46 18.26
C GLY A 657 -12.04 0.98 16.98
N LYS A 658 -12.69 1.17 15.82
CA LYS A 658 -12.13 0.84 14.50
C LYS A 658 -10.81 1.59 14.25
N LEU A 659 -10.75 2.88 14.55
CA LEU A 659 -9.51 3.67 14.41
C LEU A 659 -8.39 3.22 15.35
N LEU A 660 -8.74 2.84 16.59
CA LEU A 660 -7.78 2.33 17.55
C LEU A 660 -7.21 0.98 17.08
N VAL A 661 -8.05 0.07 16.59
CA VAL A 661 -7.61 -1.21 16.04
C VAL A 661 -6.78 -1.01 14.76
N VAL A 662 -7.14 -0.07 13.88
CA VAL A 662 -6.31 0.35 12.72
C VAL A 662 -4.90 0.75 13.17
N PHE A 663 -4.79 1.55 14.23
CA PHE A 663 -3.49 1.92 14.79
C PHE A 663 -2.72 0.71 15.34
N LEU A 664 -3.39 -0.20 16.05
CA LEU A 664 -2.75 -1.40 16.61
C LEU A 664 -2.22 -2.32 15.51
N MET A 665 -2.98 -2.54 14.43
CA MET A 665 -2.54 -3.31 13.25
C MET A 665 -1.31 -2.66 12.60
N PHE A 666 -1.35 -1.35 12.40
CA PHE A 666 -0.24 -0.60 11.81
C PHE A 666 1.03 -0.66 12.69
N ALA A 667 0.89 -0.45 14.00
CA ALA A 667 1.99 -0.53 14.96
C ALA A 667 2.59 -1.96 15.03
N GLY A 668 1.73 -2.98 15.00
CA GLY A 668 2.11 -4.38 14.92
C GLY A 668 2.93 -4.70 13.67
N ARG A 669 2.51 -4.18 12.51
CA ARG A 669 3.18 -4.41 11.22
C ARG A 669 4.52 -3.68 11.10
N VAL A 670 4.56 -2.39 11.42
CA VAL A 670 5.78 -1.55 11.35
C VAL A 670 6.83 -2.02 12.35
N GLY A 671 6.37 -2.62 13.45
CA GLY A 671 7.19 -3.15 14.52
C GLY A 671 7.40 -2.10 15.63
N PRO A 672 7.33 -2.52 16.91
CA PRO A 672 7.34 -1.61 18.05
C PRO A 672 8.67 -0.84 18.18
N MET A 673 9.80 -1.46 17.85
CA MET A 673 11.11 -0.80 17.90
C MET A 673 11.26 0.25 16.79
N SER A 674 10.76 -0.04 15.59
CA SER A 674 10.71 0.94 14.49
C SER A 674 9.91 2.16 14.90
N LEU A 675 8.74 1.96 15.51
CA LEU A 675 7.90 3.04 16.01
C LEU A 675 8.59 3.84 17.13
N ALA A 676 9.25 3.16 18.07
CA ALA A 676 10.02 3.82 19.13
C ALA A 676 11.19 4.64 18.58
N LEU A 677 11.88 4.17 17.54
CA LEU A 677 12.96 4.91 16.88
C LEU A 677 12.45 6.11 16.07
N LEU A 678 11.21 6.07 15.57
CA LEU A 678 10.58 7.20 14.89
C LEU A 678 10.20 8.31 15.88
N LEU A 679 9.78 7.94 17.08
CA LEU A 679 9.38 8.87 18.14
C LEU A 679 10.57 9.35 18.98
N GLY A 680 11.63 8.53 19.08
CA GLY A 680 12.83 8.81 19.87
C GLY A 680 13.88 9.61 19.11
N ARG A 681 14.64 10.45 19.84
CA ARG A 681 15.86 11.09 19.31
C ARG A 681 17.07 10.22 19.61
N ALA A 682 17.78 9.76 18.58
CA ALA A 682 19.08 9.13 18.76
C ALA A 682 20.06 10.14 19.39
N ARG A 683 20.57 9.83 20.58
CA ARG A 683 21.63 10.58 21.24
C ARG A 683 22.88 9.70 21.26
N GLU A 684 23.96 10.17 20.64
CA GLU A 684 25.29 9.60 20.89
C GLU A 684 25.71 9.99 22.31
N VAL A 685 25.69 9.02 23.21
CA VAL A 685 26.23 9.20 24.55
C VAL A 685 27.74 9.01 24.47
N ARG A 686 28.49 10.11 24.61
CA ARG A 686 29.97 10.11 24.59
C ARG A 686 30.60 10.06 25.98
N THR A 687 29.77 10.09 27.03
CA THR A 687 30.18 10.09 28.44
C THR A 687 29.68 8.83 29.13
N LEU A 688 30.59 8.07 29.72
CA LEU A 688 30.27 6.91 30.55
C LEU A 688 29.96 7.36 31.99
N TYR A 689 28.98 6.72 32.62
CA TYR A 689 28.63 6.94 34.02
C TYR A 689 29.21 5.80 34.88
N PRO A 690 29.53 6.05 36.17
CA PRO A 690 29.99 5.00 37.07
C PRO A 690 28.92 3.92 37.24
N GLU A 691 29.35 2.66 37.29
CA GLU A 691 28.47 1.53 37.58
C GLU A 691 27.94 1.62 39.01
N SER A 692 26.64 1.41 39.18
CA SER A 692 25.99 1.35 40.49
C SER A 692 25.18 0.07 40.61
N ARG A 693 25.25 -0.57 41.77
CA ARG A 693 24.47 -1.77 42.05
C ARG A 693 23.04 -1.36 42.39
N LEU A 694 22.12 -1.66 41.49
CA LEU A 694 20.68 -1.58 41.74
C LEU A 694 20.18 -2.97 42.11
N MET A 695 19.49 -3.06 43.24
CA MET A 695 18.86 -4.31 43.67
C MET A 695 17.65 -4.57 42.76
N VAL A 696 17.71 -5.69 42.04
CA VAL A 696 16.58 -6.28 41.32
C VAL A 696 16.35 -7.65 41.97
N GLY A 697 15.09 -7.99 42.24
CA GLY A 697 14.67 -9.06 43.16
C GLY A 697 15.12 -10.48 42.81
#